data_AF-A0A8C6GG71-F1
#
_entry.id   AF-A0A8C6GG71-F1
#
_cell.length_a   1.000
_cell.length_b   1.000
_cell.length_c   1.000
_cell.angle_alpha   90.00
_cell.angle_beta   90.00
_cell.angle_gamma   90.00
#
_symmetry.space_group_name_H-M   'P 1'
#
loop_
_entity.id
_entity.type
_entity.pdbx_description
1 polymer ?
#
loop_
_entity_poly.entity_id
_entity_poly.type
_entity_poly.pdbx_seq_one_letter_code
_entity_poly.pdbx_strand_id
1 'polypeptide(L)'
;MAYYMDTWAAAPAERPGMIASLSLSFKKAFAELFPQRRRGHSEGDYPPLRGSANNSLEEHYRWQIPIKHNVFEILKSNESQLCEVLQNKFGCISTLSCPTLAGSSSPAQRVFRRTLIPGIELSVWKDDLTRHVVDAVVNAANENLLHGSGLAGSLVKTGGFEIQEESKRIIANVGKISVGGIAITGAGRLPCHLIIHAVGPRWTVTNSQTAIELLKFAIRNILDYVTKCDLRIKTVAIPALSSGIFQFPLDLCTSIILETIGLYFQDKQMFGNLREIHLVSNEDPTVASFKSASESILGRDLSSWGSPETDPASNVTLRIGRGLTLQIVQGCIEMQTTDVIVNSGYMQDFKSGRVAQSILRQAGVEMEKELDKVNLSTDYQEVWVTKGFKLSCQYVFHVAWHSQINKYQILKDAMKSCLEKCLKPDINSISFPALGTGLMDLKKSTAAQIMFEEVFAFAKEHKEKTLTVKIVIFPVDVETYKIFYAEMTKRSSELNLSGDSGALALQRTSGEQRRGGLEAGSPAINLMGAKVGEMCEAQEWIERLLVSLDHHIIENNHILYLGKKEHDVLSELQTSAKVSISETVSPRTATLEIKGPQADLIDAVMRIECMLCDVQEEVAGKREKNLWSLSGQGTNQQEKLDKMEDLYTFQRYPASLTQELQDQKKQFEKCGLWVVQVEQIDNKVLLAAFQEKKKMMEERTPKGSGSQRLFQQVPHQFCNAVCRVGFHRMYSTSYNPVYGAGIYFTKSLKKLADKVKKTSSTDKLIYVFEAEVLTGSFCQGNSSNIIPPPLSPGALDVNDSVVDNVSSPETIVVFNGMQAMPLYLWTCTQDRTFSQHQMWSQGYSSGPGMVSSLQSWEWVLNGSSV
;
A
#
# COMPACT_ATOMS: atom_id res chain seq x y z
N MET A 1 -4.75 -8.78 49.30
CA MET A 1 -3.99 -9.48 48.24
C MET A 1 -4.64 -10.83 47.95
N ALA A 2 -5.82 -10.84 47.31
CA ALA A 2 -6.59 -12.06 47.05
C ALA A 2 -7.69 -11.80 45.99
N TYR A 3 -7.30 -11.32 44.80
CA TYR A 3 -8.21 -11.09 43.67
C TYR A 3 -7.43 -11.22 42.37
N TYR A 4 -7.46 -12.42 41.78
CA TYR A 4 -7.34 -12.77 40.36
C TYR A 4 -7.36 -14.30 40.29
N MET A 5 -8.54 -14.87 40.04
CA MET A 5 -8.72 -16.31 39.80
C MET A 5 -9.39 -16.50 38.44
N ASP A 6 -8.70 -17.20 37.54
CA ASP A 6 -9.28 -17.67 36.28
C ASP A 6 -10.41 -18.66 36.59
N THR A 7 -11.65 -18.23 36.36
CA THR A 7 -12.86 -18.95 36.73
C THR A 7 -13.69 -19.34 35.51
N TRP A 8 -13.27 -20.41 34.81
CA TRP A 8 -14.19 -21.48 34.42
C TRP A 8 -13.47 -22.72 33.91
N ALA A 9 -13.74 -23.88 34.53
CA ALA A 9 -13.33 -25.20 34.05
C ALA A 9 -14.25 -26.29 34.62
N ALA A 10 -15.45 -26.45 34.06
CA ALA A 10 -16.34 -27.58 34.37
C ALA A 10 -17.39 -27.81 33.25
N ALA A 11 -17.25 -28.91 32.52
CA ALA A 11 -18.32 -29.54 31.75
C ALA A 11 -18.05 -31.07 31.74
N PRO A 12 -19.02 -31.93 32.12
CA PRO A 12 -18.82 -33.37 32.15
C PRO A 12 -18.91 -33.99 30.75
N ALA A 13 -18.35 -35.20 30.60
CA ALA A 13 -18.40 -35.95 29.35
C ALA A 13 -19.66 -36.83 29.24
N GLU A 14 -20.31 -36.85 28.07
CA GLU A 14 -21.22 -37.93 27.70
C GLU A 14 -21.26 -38.17 26.17
N ARG A 15 -22.11 -39.08 25.70
CA ARG A 15 -21.98 -39.78 24.39
C ARG A 15 -22.92 -39.24 23.28
N PRO A 16 -22.65 -39.52 21.98
CA PRO A 16 -23.23 -38.76 20.88
C PRO A 16 -24.69 -39.12 20.54
N GLY A 17 -25.45 -38.11 20.11
CA GLY A 17 -26.81 -38.18 19.57
C GLY A 17 -27.11 -36.95 18.71
N MET A 18 -28.10 -37.02 17.81
CA MET A 18 -28.33 -35.97 16.80
C MET A 18 -29.05 -34.71 17.32
N ILE A 19 -28.69 -33.59 16.67
CA ILE A 19 -29.24 -32.23 16.67
C ILE A 19 -30.68 -32.08 17.21
N ALA A 20 -30.86 -31.23 18.24
CA ALA A 20 -32.12 -30.51 18.50
C ALA A 20 -31.95 -29.25 19.37
N SER A 21 -32.34 -28.08 18.83
CA SER A 21 -32.66 -26.81 19.51
C SER A 21 -31.55 -26.03 20.27
N LEU A 22 -31.56 -24.70 20.09
CA LEU A 22 -30.73 -23.73 20.82
C LEU A 22 -31.29 -23.52 22.24
N SER A 23 -30.54 -23.92 23.28
CA SER A 23 -30.96 -23.64 24.66
C SER A 23 -30.69 -22.17 25.05
N LEU A 24 -31.68 -21.52 25.65
CA LEU A 24 -31.68 -20.07 25.87
C LEU A 24 -30.82 -19.62 27.09
N SER A 25 -30.28 -20.57 27.85
CA SER A 25 -29.71 -20.36 29.18
C SER A 25 -28.39 -19.57 29.20
N PHE A 26 -27.59 -19.63 28.14
CA PHE A 26 -26.28 -18.96 28.08
C PHE A 26 -26.35 -17.47 27.67
N LYS A 27 -27.41 -17.03 26.98
CA LYS A 27 -27.46 -15.67 26.37
C LYS A 27 -27.82 -14.54 27.35
N LYS A 28 -27.77 -14.75 28.69
CA LYS A 28 -28.32 -13.82 29.69
C LYS A 28 -27.36 -13.26 30.76
N ALA A 29 -26.07 -13.58 30.72
CA ALA A 29 -25.10 -13.21 31.77
C ALA A 29 -24.05 -12.14 31.38
N PHE A 30 -24.18 -11.50 30.20
CA PHE A 30 -23.09 -10.71 29.60
C PHE A 30 -23.50 -9.30 29.12
N ALA A 31 -24.55 -8.71 29.71
CA ALA A 31 -25.19 -7.48 29.21
C ALA A 31 -25.23 -6.29 30.20
N GLU A 32 -24.66 -6.41 31.41
CA GLU A 32 -24.82 -5.42 32.49
C GLU A 32 -23.52 -4.73 32.95
N LEU A 33 -22.49 -4.68 32.10
CA LEU A 33 -21.26 -3.92 32.36
C LEU A 33 -20.95 -2.95 31.21
N PHE A 34 -20.55 -1.72 31.59
CA PHE A 34 -20.12 -0.58 30.76
C PHE A 34 -21.21 0.26 30.03
N PRO A 35 -21.58 1.45 30.57
CA PRO A 35 -22.38 2.46 29.86
C PRO A 35 -21.52 3.43 29.00
N GLN A 36 -22.17 4.15 28.06
CA GLN A 36 -21.52 5.06 27.10
C GLN A 36 -21.11 6.44 27.66
N ARG A 37 -20.14 7.12 27.01
CA ARG A 37 -19.87 8.58 27.10
C ARG A 37 -19.46 9.20 25.75
N ARG A 38 -19.48 10.54 25.65
CA ARG A 38 -19.21 11.37 24.44
C ARG A 38 -18.46 12.68 24.79
N ARG A 39 -17.78 13.28 23.78
CA ARG A 39 -17.17 14.65 23.70
C ARG A 39 -15.96 14.93 24.63
N GLY A 40 -15.00 15.83 24.30
CA GLY A 40 -14.73 16.59 23.06
C GLY A 40 -13.86 17.88 23.30
N HIS A 41 -13.25 18.44 22.23
CA HIS A 41 -12.40 19.68 22.16
C HIS A 41 -10.98 19.59 22.80
N SER A 42 -9.94 20.38 22.46
CA SER A 42 -9.72 21.52 21.51
C SER A 42 -8.24 21.66 21.08
N GLU A 43 -7.91 22.58 20.16
CA GLU A 43 -6.61 22.78 19.47
C GLU A 43 -5.50 23.53 20.26
N GLY A 44 -4.24 23.47 19.77
CA GLY A 44 -3.09 24.27 20.24
C GLY A 44 -1.79 24.03 19.40
N ASP A 45 -0.97 25.08 19.21
CA ASP A 45 0.11 25.15 18.19
C ASP A 45 1.58 24.88 18.65
N TYR A 46 2.47 24.76 17.65
CA TYR A 46 3.96 24.83 17.68
C TYR A 46 4.76 23.63 18.25
N PRO A 47 6.07 23.47 17.93
CA PRO A 47 6.74 23.55 16.62
C PRO A 47 7.64 22.30 16.33
N PRO A 48 8.15 22.09 15.10
CA PRO A 48 8.87 20.85 14.74
C PRO A 48 10.36 20.81 15.14
N LEU A 49 10.86 19.62 15.49
CA LEU A 49 12.29 19.32 15.70
C LEU A 49 12.81 18.24 14.72
N ARG A 50 14.13 18.22 14.48
CA ARG A 50 14.79 17.49 13.38
C ARG A 50 15.47 16.18 13.81
N GLY A 51 15.51 15.23 12.88
CA GLY A 51 16.53 14.17 12.78
C GLY A 51 16.03 12.76 13.08
N SER A 52 16.53 11.70 12.46
CA SER A 52 17.44 11.62 11.29
C SER A 52 17.18 10.31 10.54
N ALA A 53 17.25 10.33 9.22
CA ALA A 53 16.96 9.16 8.39
C ALA A 53 18.17 8.22 8.23
N ASN A 54 17.89 6.91 8.22
CA ASN A 54 18.68 5.87 7.56
C ASN A 54 17.82 4.59 7.52
N ASN A 55 17.58 4.01 6.33
CA ASN A 55 17.01 2.67 6.18
C ASN A 55 17.35 2.10 4.79
N SER A 56 17.77 0.84 4.75
CA SER A 56 17.99 0.05 3.53
C SER A 56 16.70 -0.64 3.08
N LEU A 57 16.60 -0.99 1.79
CA LEU A 57 15.49 -1.76 1.23
C LEU A 57 15.73 -3.28 1.37
N GLU A 58 14.66 -4.04 1.62
CA GLU A 58 14.67 -5.52 1.66
C GLU A 58 13.91 -6.10 0.45
N GLU A 59 14.44 -7.17 -0.14
CA GLU A 59 13.84 -7.84 -1.29
C GLU A 59 12.69 -8.78 -0.90
N HIS A 60 11.73 -8.96 -1.81
CA HIS A 60 10.52 -9.77 -1.58
C HIS A 60 10.36 -10.88 -2.62
N TYR A 61 10.09 -12.10 -2.14
CA TYR A 61 9.86 -13.30 -2.95
C TYR A 61 8.47 -13.28 -3.61
N ARG A 62 8.33 -13.94 -4.77
CA ARG A 62 7.07 -14.05 -5.53
C ARG A 62 6.95 -15.41 -6.21
N TRP A 63 5.80 -16.08 -6.06
CA TRP A 63 5.44 -17.35 -6.71
C TRP A 63 4.10 -17.22 -7.43
N GLN A 64 3.78 -18.17 -8.31
CA GLN A 64 2.52 -18.23 -9.06
C GLN A 64 1.93 -19.64 -8.94
N ILE A 65 0.78 -19.76 -8.26
CA ILE A 65 0.08 -21.02 -8.00
C ILE A 65 -1.07 -21.13 -9.01
N PRO A 66 -1.03 -22.04 -10.00
CA PRO A 66 -2.06 -22.17 -11.02
C PRO A 66 -3.36 -22.74 -10.43
N ILE A 67 -4.50 -22.20 -10.87
CA ILE A 67 -5.85 -22.59 -10.42
C ILE A 67 -6.80 -22.78 -11.60
N LYS A 68 -7.84 -23.61 -11.40
CA LYS A 68 -8.87 -23.84 -12.42
C LYS A 68 -9.81 -22.64 -12.53
N HIS A 69 -10.30 -22.35 -13.74
CA HIS A 69 -11.13 -21.17 -13.99
C HIS A 69 -12.45 -21.13 -13.20
N ASN A 70 -13.07 -22.29 -12.93
CA ASN A 70 -14.25 -22.36 -12.06
C ASN A 70 -13.94 -21.96 -10.60
N VAL A 71 -12.72 -22.18 -10.13
CA VAL A 71 -12.28 -21.79 -8.79
C VAL A 71 -11.76 -20.35 -8.76
N PHE A 72 -11.23 -19.84 -9.87
CA PHE A 72 -10.88 -18.42 -10.02
C PHE A 72 -12.10 -17.52 -9.77
N GLU A 73 -13.28 -17.83 -10.33
CA GLU A 73 -14.50 -17.04 -10.08
C GLU A 73 -14.93 -17.07 -8.60
N ILE A 74 -14.87 -18.24 -7.95
CA ILE A 74 -15.20 -18.42 -6.52
C ILE A 74 -14.24 -17.64 -5.61
N LEU A 75 -12.95 -17.61 -5.96
CA LEU A 75 -11.94 -16.84 -5.24
C LEU A 75 -12.00 -15.34 -5.58
N LYS A 76 -12.52 -14.97 -6.76
CA LYS A 76 -12.65 -13.57 -7.19
C LYS A 76 -13.77 -12.84 -6.46
N SER A 77 -14.90 -13.51 -6.19
CA SER A 77 -15.95 -12.96 -5.31
C SER A 77 -15.51 -12.86 -3.85
N ASN A 78 -14.57 -13.70 -3.42
CA ASN A 78 -13.99 -13.74 -2.07
C ASN A 78 -12.59 -13.11 -1.98
N GLU A 79 -12.24 -12.24 -2.93
CA GLU A 79 -10.85 -11.82 -3.11
C GLU A 79 -10.29 -11.06 -1.89
N SER A 80 -11.14 -10.27 -1.22
CA SER A 80 -10.84 -9.57 0.03
C SER A 80 -10.48 -10.50 1.18
N GLN A 81 -11.26 -11.54 1.39
CA GLN A 81 -11.07 -12.51 2.47
C GLN A 81 -9.83 -13.36 2.19
N LEU A 82 -9.59 -13.71 0.92
CA LEU A 82 -8.35 -14.37 0.50
C LEU A 82 -7.09 -13.50 0.70
N CYS A 83 -7.18 -12.17 0.54
CA CYS A 83 -6.10 -11.26 0.97
C CYS A 83 -5.89 -11.35 2.48
N GLU A 84 -6.97 -11.18 3.23
CA GLU A 84 -6.97 -10.96 4.68
C GLU A 84 -6.49 -12.18 5.45
N VAL A 85 -6.98 -13.38 5.13
CA VAL A 85 -6.48 -14.63 5.73
C VAL A 85 -5.00 -14.82 5.41
N LEU A 86 -4.56 -14.64 4.16
CA LEU A 86 -3.16 -14.86 3.80
C LEU A 86 -2.21 -13.84 4.45
N GLN A 87 -2.65 -12.60 4.56
CA GLN A 87 -1.88 -11.53 5.20
C GLN A 87 -1.83 -11.69 6.74
N ASN A 88 -2.92 -12.10 7.38
CA ASN A 88 -3.00 -12.23 8.84
C ASN A 88 -2.42 -13.56 9.35
N LYS A 89 -2.63 -14.66 8.63
CA LYS A 89 -2.25 -16.03 9.04
C LYS A 89 -0.82 -16.40 8.65
N PHE A 90 -0.31 -15.85 7.53
CA PHE A 90 1.02 -16.18 6.98
C PHE A 90 1.88 -14.94 6.66
N GLY A 91 1.41 -13.71 6.90
CA GLY A 91 2.16 -12.50 6.52
C GLY A 91 2.26 -12.26 5.00
N CYS A 92 1.56 -13.05 4.18
CA CYS A 92 1.76 -13.10 2.73
C CYS A 92 0.66 -12.40 1.94
N ILE A 93 1.05 -11.77 0.83
CA ILE A 93 0.16 -11.12 -0.14
C ILE A 93 -0.12 -12.10 -1.29
N SER A 94 -1.34 -12.60 -1.42
CA SER A 94 -1.82 -13.17 -2.69
C SER A 94 -2.08 -12.06 -3.71
N THR A 95 -2.31 -12.40 -4.99
CA THR A 95 -3.00 -11.65 -6.08
C THR A 95 -3.81 -12.68 -6.87
N LEU A 96 -4.99 -12.36 -7.39
CA LEU A 96 -5.63 -13.19 -8.41
C LEU A 96 -5.31 -12.66 -9.80
N SER A 97 -4.90 -13.55 -10.70
CA SER A 97 -4.57 -13.23 -12.08
C SER A 97 -5.16 -14.26 -13.05
N CYS A 98 -5.47 -13.81 -14.25
CA CYS A 98 -5.96 -14.64 -15.34
C CYS A 98 -5.17 -14.27 -16.61
N PRO A 99 -4.19 -15.08 -17.03
CA PRO A 99 -3.62 -14.96 -18.36
C PRO A 99 -4.72 -15.24 -19.38
N THR A 100 -4.89 -14.35 -20.36
CA THR A 100 -5.68 -14.61 -21.58
C THR A 100 -7.15 -15.01 -21.39
N LEU A 101 -7.88 -14.27 -20.54
CA LEU A 101 -9.18 -13.76 -20.99
C LEU A 101 -9.03 -12.41 -21.70
N ALA A 102 -8.19 -12.43 -22.74
CA ALA A 102 -8.24 -11.50 -23.86
C ALA A 102 -9.55 -11.75 -24.63
N GLY A 103 -10.67 -11.40 -24.01
CA GLY A 103 -12.01 -11.83 -24.38
C GLY A 103 -13.13 -11.48 -23.40
N SER A 104 -12.87 -11.20 -22.11
CA SER A 104 -13.95 -10.73 -21.20
C SER A 104 -13.58 -9.69 -20.13
N SER A 105 -12.30 -9.41 -19.87
CA SER A 105 -11.97 -8.03 -19.50
C SER A 105 -12.09 -7.19 -20.76
N SER A 106 -13.17 -6.41 -20.89
CA SER A 106 -13.27 -5.35 -21.89
C SER A 106 -11.98 -4.52 -21.86
N PRO A 107 -11.31 -4.27 -23.01
CA PRO A 107 -10.11 -3.43 -23.02
C PRO A 107 -10.45 -2.06 -22.45
N ALA A 108 -9.63 -1.56 -21.51
CA ALA A 108 -9.84 -0.39 -20.66
C ALA A 108 -10.82 0.63 -21.27
N GLN A 109 -12.10 0.54 -20.90
CA GLN A 109 -13.16 1.14 -21.72
C GLN A 109 -13.55 2.50 -21.15
N ARG A 110 -13.06 3.57 -21.77
CA ARG A 110 -13.53 4.94 -21.48
C ARG A 110 -14.99 5.10 -21.95
N VAL A 111 -15.94 4.90 -21.04
CA VAL A 111 -17.40 4.95 -21.30
C VAL A 111 -17.97 6.38 -21.30
N PHE A 112 -17.23 7.34 -20.75
CA PHE A 112 -17.55 8.77 -20.74
C PHE A 112 -16.26 9.59 -20.79
N ARG A 113 -16.31 10.76 -21.43
CA ARG A 113 -15.20 11.70 -21.57
C ARG A 113 -15.74 13.13 -21.61
N ARG A 114 -15.28 14.01 -20.73
CA ARG A 114 -15.60 15.45 -20.81
C ARG A 114 -14.50 16.31 -20.20
N THR A 115 -14.13 17.37 -20.92
CA THR A 115 -13.34 18.47 -20.39
C THR A 115 -14.14 19.18 -19.29
N LEU A 116 -13.64 19.19 -18.05
CA LEU A 116 -14.30 19.90 -16.94
C LEU A 116 -14.14 21.42 -17.12
N ILE A 117 -12.89 21.79 -17.39
CA ILE A 117 -12.39 23.11 -17.74
C ILE A 117 -11.24 22.86 -18.73
N PRO A 118 -10.93 23.78 -19.66
CA PRO A 118 -9.94 23.55 -20.72
C PRO A 118 -8.69 22.85 -20.19
N GLY A 119 -8.24 21.77 -20.83
CA GLY A 119 -7.03 21.01 -20.46
C GLY A 119 -6.95 20.39 -19.06
N ILE A 120 -8.07 20.26 -18.32
CA ILE A 120 -8.27 19.12 -17.40
C ILE A 120 -9.47 18.32 -17.90
N GLU A 121 -9.21 17.06 -18.24
CA GLU A 121 -10.21 16.10 -18.62
C GLU A 121 -10.70 15.31 -17.40
N LEU A 122 -12.00 15.00 -17.40
CA LEU A 122 -12.56 13.92 -16.60
C LEU A 122 -13.09 12.83 -17.52
N SER A 123 -12.76 11.59 -17.21
CA SER A 123 -13.16 10.43 -17.99
C SER A 123 -13.57 9.28 -17.08
N VAL A 124 -14.64 8.55 -17.44
CA VAL A 124 -15.08 7.37 -16.69
C VAL A 124 -14.61 6.13 -17.44
N TRP A 125 -13.94 5.22 -16.75
CA TRP A 125 -13.36 4.01 -17.32
C TRP A 125 -13.91 2.76 -16.64
N LYS A 126 -14.30 1.77 -17.44
CA LYS A 126 -14.37 0.37 -17.02
C LYS A 126 -12.96 -0.23 -17.14
N ASP A 127 -12.22 -0.23 -16.04
CA ASP A 127 -10.87 -0.80 -15.94
C ASP A 127 -10.52 -1.14 -14.49
N ASP A 128 -9.44 -1.89 -14.30
CA ASP A 128 -8.91 -2.32 -13.02
C ASP A 128 -7.81 -1.37 -12.53
N LEU A 129 -8.04 -0.72 -11.39
CA LEU A 129 -7.14 0.29 -10.82
C LEU A 129 -5.70 -0.21 -10.56
N THR A 130 -5.50 -1.52 -10.45
CA THR A 130 -4.18 -2.13 -10.20
C THR A 130 -3.29 -2.20 -11.45
N ARG A 131 -3.89 -2.10 -12.64
CA ARG A 131 -3.21 -2.12 -13.95
C ARG A 131 -3.36 -0.82 -14.75
N HIS A 132 -4.18 0.11 -14.25
CA HIS A 132 -4.52 1.36 -14.92
C HIS A 132 -3.33 2.33 -14.91
N VAL A 133 -2.86 2.74 -16.09
CA VAL A 133 -1.62 3.52 -16.24
C VAL A 133 -1.90 5.02 -16.02
N VAL A 134 -1.48 5.54 -14.87
CA VAL A 134 -1.60 6.94 -14.45
C VAL A 134 -0.41 7.32 -13.55
N ASP A 135 -0.13 8.60 -13.31
CA ASP A 135 0.97 9.01 -12.42
C ASP A 135 0.63 8.77 -10.94
N ALA A 136 -0.64 8.87 -10.55
CA ALA A 136 -1.10 8.64 -9.18
C ALA A 136 -2.39 7.80 -9.12
N VAL A 137 -2.44 6.84 -8.20
CA VAL A 137 -3.67 6.07 -7.93
C VAL A 137 -4.22 6.43 -6.55
N VAL A 138 -5.52 6.75 -6.46
CA VAL A 138 -6.20 6.92 -5.17
C VAL A 138 -6.63 5.56 -4.62
N ASN A 139 -6.16 5.25 -3.43
CA ASN A 139 -6.60 4.10 -2.64
C ASN A 139 -7.71 4.53 -1.67
N ALA A 140 -8.82 3.79 -1.65
CA ALA A 140 -9.87 3.92 -0.64
C ALA A 140 -9.43 3.23 0.67
N ALA A 141 -8.77 3.99 1.54
CA ALA A 141 -8.11 3.51 2.75
C ALA A 141 -8.96 3.71 4.02
N ASN A 142 -8.51 3.09 5.12
CA ASN A 142 -9.02 3.31 6.47
C ASN A 142 -8.07 4.19 7.30
N GLU A 143 -8.56 4.59 8.47
CA GLU A 143 -7.93 5.49 9.44
C GLU A 143 -6.54 5.02 9.90
N ASN A 144 -6.27 3.71 9.84
CA ASN A 144 -5.00 3.08 10.25
C ASN A 144 -4.10 2.71 9.06
N LEU A 145 -4.46 3.07 7.82
CA LEU A 145 -3.78 2.66 6.58
C LEU A 145 -3.46 1.14 6.51
N LEU A 146 -4.37 0.31 7.02
CA LEU A 146 -4.24 -1.15 6.99
C LEU A 146 -4.99 -1.71 5.77
N HIS A 147 -4.25 -1.99 4.71
CA HIS A 147 -4.78 -2.32 3.38
C HIS A 147 -5.06 -3.83 3.24
N GLY A 148 -5.85 -4.39 4.16
CA GLY A 148 -6.12 -5.84 4.19
C GLY A 148 -7.09 -6.35 3.11
N SER A 149 -8.03 -5.52 2.66
CA SER A 149 -9.19 -5.97 1.89
C SER A 149 -9.72 -4.91 0.91
N GLY A 150 -10.62 -5.32 0.02
CA GLY A 150 -11.20 -4.48 -1.04
C GLY A 150 -10.14 -3.91 -2.00
N LEU A 151 -10.38 -2.71 -2.52
CA LEU A 151 -9.43 -2.00 -3.39
C LEU A 151 -8.07 -1.76 -2.71
N ALA A 152 -8.06 -1.45 -1.41
CA ALA A 152 -6.82 -1.25 -0.67
C ALA A 152 -5.95 -2.51 -0.68
N GLY A 153 -6.58 -3.65 -0.34
CA GLY A 153 -6.02 -4.98 -0.51
C GLY A 153 -5.47 -5.18 -1.92
N SER A 154 -6.29 -4.92 -2.96
CA SER A 154 -5.94 -5.05 -4.38
C SER A 154 -4.75 -4.20 -4.84
N LEU A 155 -4.51 -3.03 -4.25
CA LEU A 155 -3.37 -2.17 -4.62
C LEU A 155 -2.06 -2.63 -3.96
N VAL A 156 -2.08 -3.01 -2.68
CA VAL A 156 -0.93 -3.66 -2.03
C VAL A 156 -0.64 -5.03 -2.66
N LYS A 157 -1.69 -5.72 -3.11
CA LYS A 157 -1.68 -6.92 -3.95
C LYS A 157 -0.69 -6.81 -5.11
N THR A 158 -0.95 -5.89 -6.02
CA THR A 158 -0.15 -5.80 -7.25
C THR A 158 1.14 -5.01 -7.02
N GLY A 159 1.08 -3.93 -6.24
CA GLY A 159 2.21 -3.03 -5.99
C GLY A 159 3.27 -3.58 -5.05
N GLY A 160 2.90 -4.31 -3.99
CA GLY A 160 3.80 -4.95 -3.03
C GLY A 160 3.69 -4.44 -1.59
N PHE A 161 4.24 -5.22 -0.65
CA PHE A 161 4.19 -4.93 0.78
C PHE A 161 4.94 -3.66 1.17
N GLU A 162 5.87 -3.19 0.33
CA GLU A 162 6.54 -1.89 0.46
C GLU A 162 5.56 -0.72 0.69
N ILE A 163 4.38 -0.75 0.03
CA ILE A 163 3.27 0.20 0.23
C ILE A 163 2.71 0.13 1.65
N GLN A 164 2.54 -1.09 2.18
CA GLN A 164 1.98 -1.32 3.51
C GLN A 164 3.01 -1.01 4.60
N GLU A 165 4.29 -1.27 4.37
CA GLU A 165 5.39 -0.90 5.27
C GLU A 165 5.60 0.63 5.30
N GLU A 166 5.52 1.32 4.17
CA GLU A 166 5.53 2.79 4.15
C GLU A 166 4.28 3.35 4.84
N SER A 167 3.10 2.76 4.61
CA SER A 167 1.86 3.10 5.33
C SER A 167 1.98 2.93 6.85
N LYS A 168 2.58 1.83 7.33
CA LYS A 168 2.86 1.61 8.76
C LYS A 168 3.79 2.68 9.32
N ARG A 169 4.86 3.03 8.59
CA ARG A 169 5.78 4.11 8.98
C ARG A 169 5.08 5.47 9.05
N ILE A 170 4.11 5.75 8.18
CA ILE A 170 3.35 7.00 8.23
C ILE A 170 2.47 7.04 9.50
N ILE A 171 1.75 5.96 9.81
CA ILE A 171 0.98 5.86 11.06
C ILE A 171 1.91 6.00 12.27
N ALA A 172 3.04 5.30 12.30
CA ALA A 172 4.04 5.36 13.38
C ALA A 172 4.88 6.66 13.43
N ASN A 173 4.47 7.71 12.72
CA ASN A 173 5.05 9.06 12.77
C ASN A 173 3.99 10.18 12.87
N VAL A 174 2.76 9.93 12.43
CA VAL A 174 1.68 10.95 12.30
C VAL A 174 0.41 10.53 13.07
N GLY A 175 0.36 9.31 13.59
CA GLY A 175 -0.84 8.72 14.18
C GLY A 175 -1.88 8.33 13.13
N LYS A 176 -3.11 8.10 13.59
CA LYS A 176 -4.24 7.68 12.75
C LYS A 176 -4.68 8.82 11.82
N ILE A 177 -4.78 8.54 10.52
CA ILE A 177 -5.21 9.52 9.52
C ILE A 177 -6.70 9.81 9.73
N SER A 178 -7.03 11.08 9.92
CA SER A 178 -8.41 11.52 10.14
C SER A 178 -9.30 11.22 8.94
N VAL A 179 -10.60 11.01 9.20
CA VAL A 179 -11.59 10.82 8.13
C VAL A 179 -11.67 12.09 7.29
N GLY A 180 -11.61 11.93 5.96
CA GLY A 180 -11.44 13.02 5.01
C GLY A 180 -9.98 13.41 4.75
N GLY A 181 -9.02 12.87 5.52
CA GLY A 181 -7.58 13.05 5.32
C GLY A 181 -6.99 12.13 4.25
N ILE A 182 -5.72 12.38 3.92
CA ILE A 182 -4.93 11.59 2.98
C ILE A 182 -3.54 11.26 3.53
N ALA A 183 -2.95 10.17 3.06
CA ALA A 183 -1.54 9.82 3.21
C ALA A 183 -0.96 9.36 1.86
N ILE A 184 0.36 9.42 1.70
CA ILE A 184 1.04 9.17 0.42
C ILE A 184 2.11 8.10 0.60
N THR A 185 2.18 7.13 -0.32
CA THR A 185 3.29 6.16 -0.43
C THR A 185 3.80 6.05 -1.86
N GLY A 186 4.97 5.44 -2.04
CA GLY A 186 5.44 5.00 -3.35
C GLY A 186 4.55 3.90 -3.93
N ALA A 187 4.44 3.84 -5.26
CA ALA A 187 3.57 2.89 -5.96
C ALA A 187 4.03 1.42 -5.94
N GLY A 188 5.24 1.14 -5.44
CA GLY A 188 5.91 -0.15 -5.59
C GLY A 188 6.00 -0.54 -7.06
N ARG A 189 5.25 -1.58 -7.46
CA ARG A 189 5.18 -2.12 -8.83
C ARG A 189 3.88 -1.84 -9.58
N LEU A 190 2.98 -0.99 -9.05
CA LEU A 190 1.86 -0.51 -9.85
C LEU A 190 2.37 0.33 -11.03
N PRO A 191 1.63 0.45 -12.15
CA PRO A 191 2.01 1.28 -13.29
C PRO A 191 1.75 2.78 -13.02
N CYS A 192 2.16 3.26 -11.84
CA CYS A 192 2.07 4.65 -11.39
C CYS A 192 3.31 5.05 -10.58
N HIS A 193 3.39 6.32 -10.15
CA HIS A 193 4.52 6.83 -9.38
C HIS A 193 4.27 6.82 -7.87
N LEU A 194 3.03 7.05 -7.44
CA LEU A 194 2.63 7.08 -6.03
C LEU A 194 1.17 6.69 -5.81
N ILE A 195 0.84 6.35 -4.57
CA ILE A 195 -0.53 6.05 -4.12
C ILE A 195 -0.98 7.12 -3.14
N ILE A 196 -2.20 7.62 -3.34
CA ILE A 196 -2.88 8.58 -2.46
C ILE A 196 -3.91 7.79 -1.64
N HIS A 197 -3.57 7.45 -0.41
CA HIS A 197 -4.46 6.75 0.51
C HIS A 197 -5.45 7.75 1.11
N ALA A 198 -6.67 7.78 0.60
CA ALA A 198 -7.72 8.67 1.08
C ALA A 198 -8.65 7.95 2.05
N VAL A 199 -8.83 8.52 3.24
CA VAL A 199 -9.67 7.94 4.29
C VAL A 199 -11.11 8.43 4.10
N GLY A 200 -11.90 7.66 3.37
CA GLY A 200 -13.31 7.97 3.15
C GLY A 200 -14.16 7.83 4.43
N PRO A 201 -15.30 8.53 4.55
CA PRO A 201 -16.21 8.35 5.68
C PRO A 201 -17.04 7.08 5.56
N ARG A 202 -17.36 6.48 6.71
CA ARG A 202 -18.33 5.38 6.87
C ARG A 202 -19.75 5.93 6.90
N TRP A 203 -20.65 5.35 6.12
CA TRP A 203 -22.04 5.80 6.03
C TRP A 203 -22.89 5.27 7.19
N THR A 204 -23.70 6.15 7.78
CA THR A 204 -24.82 5.78 8.66
C THR A 204 -25.97 6.74 8.41
N VAL A 205 -27.21 6.28 8.54
CA VAL A 205 -28.41 7.13 8.38
C VAL A 205 -28.36 8.35 9.30
N THR A 206 -27.89 8.16 10.54
CA THR A 206 -27.80 9.19 11.59
C THR A 206 -26.74 10.26 11.35
N ASN A 207 -25.64 9.95 10.67
CA ASN A 207 -24.53 10.88 10.42
C ASN A 207 -24.36 11.21 8.92
N SER A 208 -25.39 10.92 8.11
CA SER A 208 -25.39 11.06 6.64
C SER A 208 -24.84 12.41 6.16
N GLN A 209 -25.31 13.54 6.68
CA GLN A 209 -24.80 14.87 6.30
C GLN A 209 -23.31 15.07 6.64
N THR A 210 -22.85 14.53 7.76
CA THR A 210 -21.42 14.59 8.15
C THR A 210 -20.57 13.71 7.22
N ALA A 211 -21.08 12.54 6.82
CA ALA A 211 -20.42 11.69 5.84
C ALA A 211 -20.35 12.38 4.46
N ILE A 212 -21.39 13.11 4.05
CA ILE A 212 -21.38 13.91 2.81
C ILE A 212 -20.23 14.94 2.83
N GLU A 213 -20.12 15.76 3.88
CA GLU A 213 -19.07 16.78 3.96
C GLU A 213 -17.66 16.19 4.13
N LEU A 214 -17.51 15.06 4.83
CA LEU A 214 -16.23 14.36 4.93
C LEU A 214 -15.80 13.70 3.61
N LEU A 215 -16.72 13.24 2.77
CA LEU A 215 -16.41 12.73 1.44
C LEU A 215 -15.98 13.88 0.51
N LYS A 216 -16.67 15.02 0.56
CA LYS A 216 -16.22 16.26 -0.10
C LYS A 216 -14.83 16.68 0.37
N PHE A 217 -14.53 16.57 1.67
CA PHE A 217 -13.21 16.89 2.21
C PHE A 217 -12.12 15.91 1.74
N ALA A 218 -12.40 14.61 1.67
CA ALA A 218 -11.49 13.61 1.11
C ALA A 218 -11.12 13.92 -0.35
N ILE A 219 -12.13 14.19 -1.19
CA ILE A 219 -11.93 14.52 -2.61
C ILE A 219 -11.21 15.86 -2.78
N ARG A 220 -11.52 16.88 -1.96
CA ARG A 220 -10.74 18.13 -1.93
C ARG A 220 -9.28 17.88 -1.58
N ASN A 221 -8.98 17.12 -0.54
CA ASN A 221 -7.60 16.83 -0.13
C ASN A 221 -6.82 16.03 -1.19
N ILE A 222 -7.46 15.07 -1.88
CA ILE A 222 -6.88 14.39 -3.06
C ILE A 222 -6.52 15.43 -4.13
N LEU A 223 -7.45 16.30 -4.50
CA LEU A 223 -7.26 17.31 -5.54
C LEU A 223 -6.19 18.33 -5.14
N ASP A 224 -6.25 18.86 -3.92
CA ASP A 224 -5.25 19.75 -3.31
C ASP A 224 -3.86 19.12 -3.24
N TYR A 225 -3.75 17.79 -3.21
CA TYR A 225 -2.48 17.09 -3.37
C TYR A 225 -2.03 17.01 -4.83
N VAL A 226 -2.85 16.49 -5.75
CA VAL A 226 -2.45 16.33 -7.16
C VAL A 226 -2.26 17.66 -7.90
N THR A 227 -2.81 18.76 -7.38
CA THR A 227 -2.57 20.13 -7.87
C THR A 227 -1.37 20.83 -7.21
N LYS A 228 -0.48 20.13 -6.49
CA LYS A 228 0.78 20.73 -6.00
C LYS A 228 1.81 20.86 -7.12
N CYS A 229 2.35 22.07 -7.32
CA CYS A 229 3.31 22.40 -8.37
C CYS A 229 4.54 21.49 -8.44
N ASP A 230 5.05 21.05 -7.30
CA ASP A 230 6.32 20.31 -7.21
C ASP A 230 6.16 18.79 -7.48
N LEU A 231 4.91 18.32 -7.63
CA LEU A 231 4.61 16.92 -7.90
C LEU A 231 4.42 16.67 -9.40
N ARG A 232 5.10 15.64 -9.92
CA ARG A 232 5.04 15.25 -11.34
C ARG A 232 3.79 14.39 -11.68
N ILE A 233 2.64 14.73 -11.10
CA ILE A 233 1.36 14.03 -11.33
C ILE A 233 0.59 14.75 -12.43
N LYS A 234 0.44 14.12 -13.60
CA LYS A 234 -0.40 14.62 -14.70
C LYS A 234 -1.75 13.90 -14.75
N THR A 235 -1.82 12.68 -14.24
CA THR A 235 -2.98 11.82 -14.33
C THR A 235 -3.25 11.18 -12.97
N VAL A 236 -4.52 11.20 -12.54
CA VAL A 236 -4.94 10.57 -11.29
C VAL A 236 -6.14 9.66 -11.53
N ALA A 237 -6.09 8.44 -11.01
CA ALA A 237 -7.24 7.53 -11.00
C ALA A 237 -7.94 7.56 -9.63
N ILE A 238 -9.24 7.88 -9.64
CA ILE A 238 -10.07 8.02 -8.44
C ILE A 238 -11.20 6.97 -8.48
N PRO A 239 -11.32 6.10 -7.46
CA PRO A 239 -12.41 5.12 -7.35
C PRO A 239 -13.68 5.77 -6.77
N ALA A 240 -14.77 5.00 -6.69
CA ALA A 240 -15.97 5.39 -5.93
C ALA A 240 -15.71 5.32 -4.41
N LEU A 241 -15.00 6.33 -3.90
CA LEU A 241 -14.52 6.41 -2.52
C LEU A 241 -15.67 6.26 -1.49
N SER A 242 -15.49 5.36 -0.53
CA SER A 242 -16.48 4.88 0.45
C SER A 242 -17.66 4.02 -0.04
N SER A 243 -17.85 3.78 -1.34
CA SER A 243 -19.03 3.04 -1.82
C SER A 243 -19.11 1.56 -1.38
N GLY A 244 -17.96 0.89 -1.29
CA GLY A 244 -17.87 -0.53 -0.91
C GLY A 244 -18.02 -0.80 0.60
N ILE A 245 -16.93 -1.20 1.27
CA ILE A 245 -16.93 -1.63 2.69
C ILE A 245 -17.50 -0.55 3.64
N PHE A 246 -17.43 0.73 3.26
CA PHE A 246 -17.95 1.86 4.05
C PHE A 246 -19.42 2.19 3.76
N GLN A 247 -20.09 1.42 2.89
CA GLN A 247 -21.53 1.39 2.62
C GLN A 247 -22.16 2.74 2.22
N PHE A 248 -21.37 3.63 1.60
CA PHE A 248 -21.87 4.91 1.10
C PHE A 248 -22.75 4.67 -0.14
N PRO A 249 -24.02 5.10 -0.17
CA PRO A 249 -24.94 4.81 -1.28
C PRO A 249 -24.34 5.22 -2.63
N LEU A 250 -24.26 4.27 -3.56
CA LEU A 250 -23.42 4.37 -4.75
C LEU A 250 -23.68 5.63 -5.58
N ASP A 251 -24.94 5.91 -5.95
CA ASP A 251 -25.31 7.08 -6.76
C ASP A 251 -25.06 8.40 -6.04
N LEU A 252 -25.15 8.42 -4.70
CA LEU A 252 -24.85 9.59 -3.89
C LEU A 252 -23.32 9.80 -3.77
N CYS A 253 -22.56 8.71 -3.60
CA CYS A 253 -21.09 8.70 -3.62
C CYS A 253 -20.56 9.26 -4.94
N THR A 254 -20.98 8.69 -6.08
CA THR A 254 -20.51 9.11 -7.41
C THR A 254 -20.93 10.56 -7.72
N SER A 255 -22.15 10.95 -7.38
CA SER A 255 -22.62 12.35 -7.54
C SER A 255 -21.79 13.34 -6.70
N ILE A 256 -21.54 13.05 -5.43
CA ILE A 256 -20.73 13.94 -4.56
C ILE A 256 -19.28 14.04 -5.06
N ILE A 257 -18.71 12.95 -5.58
CA ILE A 257 -17.37 12.97 -6.18
C ILE A 257 -17.36 13.89 -7.41
N LEU A 258 -18.33 13.76 -8.33
CA LEU A 258 -18.47 14.63 -9.50
C LEU A 258 -18.71 16.10 -9.12
N GLU A 259 -19.64 16.38 -8.21
CA GLU A 259 -19.94 17.74 -7.72
C GLU A 259 -18.71 18.38 -7.09
N THR A 260 -17.98 17.64 -6.24
CA THR A 260 -16.79 18.15 -5.56
C THR A 260 -15.68 18.47 -6.55
N ILE A 261 -15.44 17.58 -7.52
CA ILE A 261 -14.47 17.81 -8.60
C ILE A 261 -14.88 19.04 -9.43
N GLY A 262 -16.16 19.12 -9.84
CA GLY A 262 -16.69 20.26 -10.59
C GLY A 262 -16.51 21.60 -9.86
N LEU A 263 -16.97 21.69 -8.61
CA LEU A 263 -16.85 22.88 -7.77
C LEU A 263 -15.37 23.25 -7.51
N TYR A 264 -14.50 22.27 -7.25
CA TYR A 264 -13.07 22.51 -7.02
C TYR A 264 -12.38 23.19 -8.21
N PHE A 265 -12.83 22.89 -9.44
CA PHE A 265 -12.29 23.45 -10.67
C PHE A 265 -13.08 24.64 -11.24
N GLN A 266 -14.17 25.08 -10.61
CA GLN A 266 -14.90 26.30 -10.99
C GLN A 266 -14.18 27.58 -10.54
N ASP A 267 -13.72 27.63 -9.28
CA ASP A 267 -13.18 28.86 -8.67
C ASP A 267 -11.64 28.91 -8.54
N LYS A 268 -10.92 27.81 -8.83
CA LYS A 268 -9.46 27.76 -8.69
C LYS A 268 -8.70 28.09 -9.98
N GLN A 269 -7.70 28.96 -9.85
CA GLN A 269 -6.53 28.98 -10.73
C GLN A 269 -5.79 27.63 -10.65
N MET A 270 -5.31 27.07 -11.78
CA MET A 270 -4.61 25.77 -11.73
C MET A 270 -3.18 25.94 -11.26
N PHE A 271 -2.85 25.12 -10.29
CA PHE A 271 -1.49 24.81 -9.88
C PHE A 271 -1.28 23.30 -10.06
N GLY A 272 -0.03 22.85 -10.17
CA GLY A 272 0.28 21.43 -10.39
C GLY A 272 0.18 20.94 -11.83
N ASN A 273 0.69 19.72 -12.07
CA ASN A 273 0.84 19.15 -13.39
C ASN A 273 -0.42 18.47 -13.96
N LEU A 274 -1.52 18.42 -13.18
CA LEU A 274 -2.70 17.60 -13.47
C LEU A 274 -3.40 17.97 -14.80
N ARG A 275 -3.68 16.94 -15.60
CA ARG A 275 -4.31 16.96 -16.93
C ARG A 275 -5.51 16.05 -17.05
N GLU A 276 -5.52 14.88 -16.41
CA GLU A 276 -6.62 13.91 -16.57
C GLU A 276 -7.01 13.30 -15.21
N ILE A 277 -8.31 13.26 -14.94
CA ILE A 277 -8.93 12.66 -13.76
C ILE A 277 -9.77 11.49 -14.24
N HIS A 278 -9.28 10.28 -13.97
CA HIS A 278 -9.94 9.06 -14.39
C HIS A 278 -10.81 8.56 -13.24
N LEU A 279 -12.13 8.51 -13.45
CA LEU A 279 -13.06 7.85 -12.54
C LEU A 279 -13.14 6.38 -12.96
N VAL A 280 -12.58 5.49 -12.15
CA VAL A 280 -12.31 4.11 -12.58
C VAL A 280 -12.97 3.11 -11.65
N SER A 281 -13.64 2.12 -12.24
CA SER A 281 -14.04 0.88 -11.56
C SER A 281 -14.08 -0.27 -12.56
N ASN A 282 -13.91 -1.50 -12.08
CA ASN A 282 -14.10 -2.72 -12.85
C ASN A 282 -15.56 -3.24 -12.78
N GLU A 283 -16.38 -2.70 -11.88
CA GLU A 283 -17.79 -3.06 -11.67
C GLU A 283 -18.73 -2.28 -12.59
N ASP A 284 -19.55 -2.97 -13.40
CA ASP A 284 -20.52 -2.32 -14.28
C ASP A 284 -21.50 -1.36 -13.58
N PRO A 285 -22.08 -1.67 -12.39
CA PRO A 285 -22.95 -0.73 -11.68
C PRO A 285 -22.23 0.57 -11.28
N THR A 286 -21.00 0.47 -10.80
CA THR A 286 -20.19 1.62 -10.36
C THR A 286 -19.75 2.48 -11.55
N VAL A 287 -19.39 1.85 -12.67
CA VAL A 287 -19.13 2.53 -13.94
C VAL A 287 -20.38 3.24 -14.48
N ALA A 288 -21.53 2.57 -14.44
CA ALA A 288 -22.81 3.15 -14.87
C ALA A 288 -23.24 4.33 -13.99
N SER A 289 -23.06 4.22 -12.67
CA SER A 289 -23.35 5.29 -11.71
C SER A 289 -22.44 6.52 -11.93
N PHE A 290 -21.12 6.32 -12.08
CA PHE A 290 -20.22 7.42 -12.43
C PHE A 290 -20.55 8.07 -13.79
N LYS A 291 -20.90 7.26 -14.80
CA LYS A 291 -21.35 7.77 -16.10
C LYS A 291 -22.63 8.61 -15.96
N SER A 292 -23.65 8.09 -15.29
CA SER A 292 -24.94 8.76 -15.05
C SER A 292 -24.77 10.08 -14.30
N ALA A 293 -23.97 10.09 -13.22
CA ALA A 293 -23.61 11.31 -12.50
C ALA A 293 -22.91 12.33 -13.42
N SER A 294 -21.95 11.87 -14.24
CA SER A 294 -21.23 12.73 -15.18
C SER A 294 -22.15 13.30 -16.27
N GLU A 295 -23.08 12.52 -16.81
CA GLU A 295 -24.07 12.94 -17.80
C GLU A 295 -25.14 13.88 -17.20
N SER A 296 -25.54 13.69 -15.95
CA SER A 296 -26.51 14.55 -15.25
C SER A 296 -25.92 15.93 -14.85
N ILE A 297 -24.69 15.91 -14.33
CA ILE A 297 -24.00 17.09 -13.75
C ILE A 297 -23.29 17.89 -14.85
N LEU A 298 -22.62 17.23 -15.80
CA LEU A 298 -21.86 17.89 -16.86
C LEU A 298 -22.60 17.93 -18.20
N GLY A 299 -23.60 17.07 -18.43
CA GLY A 299 -24.28 16.91 -19.71
C GLY A 299 -25.44 17.87 -19.98
N ARG A 300 -25.88 18.67 -18.99
CA ARG A 300 -26.78 19.80 -19.25
C ARG A 300 -26.03 20.94 -19.94
N ASP A 301 -26.72 21.60 -20.86
CA ASP A 301 -26.15 22.26 -22.03
C ASP A 301 -25.00 23.26 -21.71
N LEU A 302 -23.81 22.93 -22.22
CA LEU A 302 -22.72 23.87 -22.45
C LEU A 302 -22.34 23.67 -23.91
N SER A 303 -22.91 24.50 -24.78
CA SER A 303 -23.22 24.14 -26.15
C SER A 303 -22.05 24.23 -27.13
N SER A 304 -22.15 23.45 -28.22
CA SER A 304 -21.27 23.43 -29.39
C SER A 304 -19.78 23.13 -29.17
N TRP A 305 -19.39 21.86 -29.40
CA TRP A 305 -18.70 21.50 -30.65
C TRP A 305 -18.77 19.98 -30.92
N GLY A 306 -18.56 19.59 -32.18
CA GLY A 306 -18.83 18.24 -32.68
C GLY A 306 -17.65 17.27 -32.63
N SER A 307 -17.99 15.98 -32.69
CA SER A 307 -17.12 14.85 -33.07
C SER A 307 -16.95 14.76 -34.61
N PRO A 308 -16.01 13.96 -35.17
CA PRO A 308 -15.22 12.92 -34.53
C PRO A 308 -13.69 12.94 -34.78
N GLU A 309 -13.01 12.06 -34.03
CA GLU A 309 -11.73 11.37 -34.34
C GLU A 309 -10.47 12.16 -34.80
N THR A 310 -9.44 12.17 -33.95
CA THR A 310 -8.14 11.50 -34.22
C THR A 310 -7.24 11.52 -32.97
N ASP A 311 -6.25 10.61 -32.91
CA ASP A 311 -5.11 10.68 -31.98
C ASP A 311 -3.83 10.99 -32.79
N PRO A 312 -3.10 12.05 -32.44
CA PRO A 312 -1.80 11.81 -31.78
C PRO A 312 -1.44 12.84 -30.70
N ALA A 313 -0.41 12.52 -29.90
CA ALA A 313 0.32 13.52 -29.11
C ALA A 313 0.93 14.61 -30.02
N SER A 314 0.58 15.88 -29.79
CA SER A 314 0.99 16.99 -30.67
C SER A 314 1.19 18.33 -29.95
N ASN A 315 2.27 19.04 -30.29
CA ASN A 315 2.36 20.50 -30.06
C ASN A 315 1.39 21.22 -31.01
N VAL A 316 0.54 22.12 -30.49
CA VAL A 316 -0.42 22.83 -31.34
C VAL A 316 0.23 24.05 -32.00
N THR A 317 0.05 24.13 -33.32
CA THR A 317 0.68 25.09 -34.23
C THR A 317 -0.38 25.76 -35.09
N LEU A 318 -0.43 27.09 -35.05
CA LEU A 318 -1.26 27.93 -35.92
C LEU A 318 -0.36 28.62 -36.96
N ARG A 319 -0.75 28.58 -38.23
CA ARG A 319 -0.06 29.35 -39.30
C ARG A 319 -0.84 30.63 -39.56
N ILE A 320 -0.16 31.76 -39.57
CA ILE A 320 -0.75 33.10 -39.60
C ILE A 320 -0.21 33.81 -40.85
N GLY A 321 -1.07 33.92 -41.87
CA GLY A 321 -0.65 34.39 -43.19
C GLY A 321 0.32 33.43 -43.87
N ARG A 322 1.25 33.96 -44.69
CA ARG A 322 2.21 33.15 -45.46
C ARG A 322 3.52 32.87 -44.71
N GLY A 323 3.94 33.74 -43.80
CA GLY A 323 5.26 33.69 -43.15
C GLY A 323 5.28 33.34 -41.65
N LEU A 324 4.26 33.72 -40.86
CA LEU A 324 4.33 33.58 -39.40
C LEU A 324 3.74 32.25 -38.93
N THR A 325 4.45 31.58 -38.02
CA THR A 325 4.03 30.32 -37.38
C THR A 325 4.02 30.52 -35.87
N LEU A 326 2.86 30.34 -35.23
CA LEU A 326 2.66 30.51 -33.80
C LEU A 326 2.43 29.16 -33.13
N GLN A 327 3.20 28.85 -32.08
CA GLN A 327 3.13 27.58 -31.35
C GLN A 327 2.95 27.83 -29.86
N ILE A 328 2.12 27.01 -29.20
CA ILE A 328 2.19 26.88 -27.73
C ILE A 328 2.99 25.61 -27.42
N VAL A 329 4.04 25.76 -26.62
CA VAL A 329 4.91 24.67 -26.19
C VAL A 329 4.85 24.57 -24.67
N GLN A 330 4.52 23.38 -24.15
CA GLN A 330 4.64 23.11 -22.71
C GLN A 330 6.07 22.63 -22.44
N GLY A 331 6.89 23.46 -21.80
CA GLY A 331 8.32 23.21 -21.66
C GLY A 331 9.04 24.29 -20.86
N CYS A 332 10.30 24.03 -20.53
CA CYS A 332 11.17 25.02 -19.89
C CYS A 332 11.71 26.01 -20.94
N ILE A 333 11.88 27.28 -20.56
CA ILE A 333 12.21 28.38 -21.48
C ILE A 333 13.71 28.40 -21.83
N GLU A 334 14.55 28.06 -20.86
CA GLU A 334 16.00 27.89 -20.97
C GLU A 334 16.42 26.68 -21.83
N MET A 335 15.49 25.75 -22.09
CA MET A 335 15.69 24.54 -22.91
C MET A 335 15.26 24.73 -24.38
N GLN A 336 14.93 25.95 -24.82
CA GLN A 336 14.46 26.21 -26.18
C GLN A 336 15.62 26.42 -27.18
N THR A 337 15.39 25.98 -28.41
CA THR A 337 16.36 26.03 -29.52
C THR A 337 15.95 27.07 -30.58
N THR A 338 15.40 28.21 -30.16
CA THR A 338 15.05 29.34 -31.06
C THR A 338 16.16 30.39 -31.06
N ASP A 339 16.25 31.17 -32.13
CA ASP A 339 17.29 32.20 -32.30
C ASP A 339 17.30 33.21 -31.15
N VAL A 340 16.11 33.56 -30.66
CA VAL A 340 15.89 34.40 -29.48
C VAL A 340 15.16 33.62 -28.39
N ILE A 341 15.62 33.78 -27.15
CA ILE A 341 14.83 33.50 -25.92
C ILE A 341 14.52 34.84 -25.24
N VAL A 342 13.31 34.99 -24.70
CA VAL A 342 12.92 36.21 -23.96
C VAL A 342 13.00 35.98 -22.45
N ASN A 343 13.73 36.86 -21.76
CA ASN A 343 13.72 37.01 -20.31
C ASN A 343 12.88 38.25 -19.91
N SER A 344 12.45 38.34 -18.67
CA SER A 344 11.74 39.51 -18.15
C SER A 344 12.04 39.75 -16.67
N GLY A 345 12.39 40.99 -16.32
CA GLY A 345 12.67 41.42 -14.95
C GLY A 345 12.24 42.86 -14.70
N TYR A 346 12.43 43.35 -13.48
CA TYR A 346 12.19 44.77 -13.19
C TYR A 346 13.30 45.61 -13.80
N MET A 347 13.02 46.88 -14.11
CA MET A 347 14.00 47.78 -14.73
C MET A 347 15.32 47.91 -13.95
N GLN A 348 15.33 47.65 -12.65
CA GLN A 348 16.53 47.66 -11.80
C GLN A 348 17.21 46.29 -11.65
N ASP A 349 16.57 45.20 -12.06
CA ASP A 349 17.09 43.83 -11.89
C ASP A 349 16.48 42.82 -12.88
N PHE A 350 17.28 42.43 -13.89
CA PHE A 350 16.98 41.36 -14.85
C PHE A 350 17.29 39.94 -14.32
N LYS A 351 17.81 39.82 -13.09
CA LYS A 351 18.26 38.57 -12.46
C LYS A 351 17.23 38.02 -11.47
N SER A 352 16.40 38.88 -10.89
CA SER A 352 15.25 38.47 -10.07
C SER A 352 14.06 37.96 -10.88
N GLY A 353 13.54 36.79 -10.47
CA GLY A 353 12.37 36.15 -11.06
C GLY A 353 12.65 34.71 -11.50
N ARG A 354 11.63 33.84 -11.47
CA ARG A 354 11.79 32.40 -11.76
C ARG A 354 12.33 32.13 -13.17
N VAL A 355 11.85 32.89 -14.16
CA VAL A 355 12.33 32.84 -15.56
C VAL A 355 13.79 33.31 -15.63
N ALA A 356 14.10 34.49 -15.10
CA ALA A 356 15.46 35.03 -15.06
C ALA A 356 16.46 34.05 -14.44
N GLN A 357 16.15 33.48 -13.27
CA GLN A 357 17.01 32.51 -12.59
C GLN A 357 17.22 31.22 -13.41
N SER A 358 16.19 30.72 -14.11
CA SER A 358 16.35 29.55 -14.99
C SER A 358 17.25 29.84 -16.20
N ILE A 359 17.08 31.01 -16.83
CA ILE A 359 17.86 31.45 -17.99
C ILE A 359 19.32 31.70 -17.58
N LEU A 360 19.58 32.40 -16.47
CA LEU A 360 20.94 32.68 -15.98
C LEU A 360 21.69 31.41 -15.56
N ARG A 361 21.02 30.51 -14.84
CA ARG A 361 21.62 29.23 -14.42
C ARG A 361 22.09 28.40 -15.62
N GLN A 362 21.34 28.43 -16.73
CA GLN A 362 21.68 27.69 -17.95
C GLN A 362 22.67 28.46 -18.85
N ALA A 363 22.59 29.79 -18.92
CA ALA A 363 23.52 30.63 -19.69
C ALA A 363 24.92 30.73 -19.06
N GLY A 364 25.00 30.67 -17.73
CA GLY A 364 26.21 30.77 -16.94
C GLY A 364 26.57 32.20 -16.48
N VAL A 365 27.56 32.27 -15.59
CA VAL A 365 28.08 33.51 -14.97
C VAL A 365 28.58 34.56 -15.98
N GLU A 366 28.76 34.17 -17.24
CA GLU A 366 29.08 35.06 -18.35
C GLU A 366 27.92 36.01 -18.69
N MET A 367 26.66 35.54 -18.58
CA MET A 367 25.47 36.38 -18.79
C MET A 367 25.26 37.36 -17.63
N GLU A 368 25.48 36.91 -16.38
CA GLU A 368 25.44 37.78 -15.20
C GLU A 368 26.42 38.96 -15.36
N LYS A 369 27.65 38.68 -15.82
CA LYS A 369 28.69 39.67 -16.13
C LYS A 369 28.44 40.50 -17.40
N GLU A 370 27.43 40.18 -18.21
CA GLU A 370 26.97 41.06 -19.30
C GLU A 370 25.85 41.98 -18.78
N LEU A 371 24.92 41.45 -17.99
CA LEU A 371 23.86 42.25 -17.34
C LEU A 371 24.40 43.25 -16.31
N ASP A 372 25.43 42.89 -15.53
CA ASP A 372 26.06 43.79 -14.55
C ASP A 372 26.80 44.98 -15.20
N LYS A 373 26.96 44.99 -16.54
CA LYS A 373 27.49 46.14 -17.30
C LYS A 373 26.39 47.04 -17.86
N VAL A 374 25.12 46.62 -17.80
CA VAL A 374 23.99 47.42 -18.27
C VAL A 374 23.73 48.53 -17.26
N ASN A 375 24.32 49.71 -17.51
CA ASN A 375 24.12 50.87 -16.65
C ASN A 375 22.76 51.52 -16.96
N LEU A 376 21.74 51.08 -16.21
CA LEU A 376 20.31 51.38 -16.36
C LEU A 376 19.89 52.85 -16.09
N SER A 377 20.82 53.79 -16.16
CA SER A 377 20.66 55.16 -15.64
C SER A 377 20.65 56.29 -16.69
N THR A 378 21.00 56.03 -17.96
CA THR A 378 21.16 57.10 -18.97
C THR A 378 20.37 56.96 -20.27
N ASP A 379 19.93 55.75 -20.65
CA ASP A 379 19.06 55.51 -21.80
C ASP A 379 17.97 54.49 -21.43
N TYR A 380 16.70 54.83 -21.63
CA TYR A 380 15.59 53.92 -21.42
C TYR A 380 15.36 53.05 -22.67
N GLN A 381 15.34 51.73 -22.48
CA GLN A 381 14.95 50.76 -23.50
C GLN A 381 14.08 49.69 -22.85
N GLU A 382 12.94 49.37 -23.49
CA GLU A 382 11.98 48.37 -22.99
C GLU A 382 12.54 46.94 -23.07
N VAL A 383 13.44 46.70 -24.04
CA VAL A 383 13.99 45.38 -24.36
C VAL A 383 15.48 45.49 -24.70
N TRP A 384 16.31 45.05 -23.75
CA TRP A 384 17.77 44.94 -23.89
C TRP A 384 18.17 43.63 -24.56
N VAL A 385 19.34 43.57 -25.21
CA VAL A 385 19.79 42.38 -25.97
C VAL A 385 21.18 41.94 -25.52
N THR A 386 21.30 40.65 -25.21
CA THR A 386 22.54 39.96 -24.79
C THR A 386 22.77 38.73 -25.66
N LYS A 387 23.93 38.06 -25.52
CA LYS A 387 24.17 36.76 -26.17
C LYS A 387 23.52 35.60 -25.39
N GLY A 388 23.24 34.48 -26.06
CA GLY A 388 22.75 33.26 -25.39
C GLY A 388 23.76 32.55 -24.47
N PHE A 389 25.06 32.78 -24.68
CA PHE A 389 26.18 32.11 -23.98
C PHE A 389 26.09 30.57 -24.04
N LYS A 390 25.59 29.91 -22.99
CA LYS A 390 25.42 28.44 -22.89
C LYS A 390 23.97 27.97 -23.10
N LEU A 391 23.06 28.88 -23.43
CA LEU A 391 21.74 28.55 -23.98
C LEU A 391 21.88 28.09 -25.44
N SER A 392 20.86 27.43 -25.97
CA SER A 392 20.80 27.04 -27.39
C SER A 392 20.31 28.15 -28.33
N CYS A 393 20.17 29.38 -27.83
CA CYS A 393 19.76 30.55 -28.61
C CYS A 393 20.96 31.44 -28.99
N GLN A 394 20.79 32.25 -30.04
CA GLN A 394 21.80 33.22 -30.45
C GLN A 394 21.78 34.44 -29.50
N TYR A 395 20.58 34.92 -29.16
CA TYR A 395 20.35 36.10 -28.34
C TYR A 395 19.38 35.83 -27.17
N VAL A 396 19.52 36.60 -26.09
CA VAL A 396 18.45 36.77 -25.10
C VAL A 396 17.99 38.22 -25.06
N PHE A 397 16.67 38.39 -25.19
CA PHE A 397 15.97 39.68 -25.11
C PHE A 397 15.44 39.85 -23.69
N HIS A 398 15.91 40.87 -22.97
CA HIS A 398 15.56 41.13 -21.57
C HIS A 398 14.54 42.27 -21.51
N VAL A 399 13.28 41.91 -21.26
CA VAL A 399 12.16 42.85 -21.10
C VAL A 399 12.22 43.52 -19.73
N ALA A 400 12.15 44.85 -19.72
CA ALA A 400 12.19 45.69 -18.53
C ALA A 400 10.80 46.14 -18.07
N TRP A 401 10.38 45.75 -16.87
CA TRP A 401 9.15 46.24 -16.26
C TRP A 401 9.37 47.58 -15.53
N HIS A 402 8.69 48.63 -15.99
CA HIS A 402 8.65 49.94 -15.36
C HIS A 402 7.39 50.12 -14.48
N SER A 403 7.48 50.84 -13.36
CA SER A 403 6.44 50.84 -12.31
C SER A 403 5.38 51.95 -12.41
N GLN A 404 5.58 52.96 -13.26
CA GLN A 404 4.75 54.19 -13.29
C GLN A 404 3.73 54.26 -14.43
N ILE A 405 3.62 53.23 -15.28
CA ILE A 405 2.76 53.22 -16.48
C ILE A 405 1.72 52.10 -16.39
N ASN A 406 0.62 52.24 -17.13
CA ASN A 406 -0.44 51.23 -17.25
C ASN A 406 0.14 49.84 -17.62
N LYS A 407 -0.02 48.86 -16.72
CA LYS A 407 0.46 47.47 -16.86
C LYS A 407 0.10 46.82 -18.20
N TYR A 408 -1.10 47.07 -18.73
CA TYR A 408 -1.55 46.50 -20.01
C TYR A 408 -0.76 47.05 -21.19
N GLN A 409 -0.44 48.35 -21.16
CA GLN A 409 0.32 49.03 -22.21
C GLN A 409 1.79 48.59 -22.18
N ILE A 410 2.40 48.45 -21.00
CA ILE A 410 3.78 47.94 -20.84
C ILE A 410 3.93 46.54 -21.47
N LEU A 411 2.99 45.62 -21.23
CA LEU A 411 3.05 44.27 -21.84
C LEU A 411 2.93 44.34 -23.36
N LYS A 412 2.09 45.24 -23.87
CA LYS A 412 1.89 45.47 -25.30
C LYS A 412 3.17 45.99 -25.98
N ASP A 413 3.75 47.05 -25.44
CA ASP A 413 4.96 47.68 -25.97
C ASP A 413 6.18 46.74 -25.89
N ALA A 414 6.28 45.94 -24.82
CA ALA A 414 7.30 44.89 -24.70
C ALA A 414 7.16 43.79 -25.75
N MET A 415 5.95 43.30 -26.00
CA MET A 415 5.67 42.31 -27.05
C MET A 415 6.02 42.87 -28.43
N LYS A 416 5.56 44.10 -28.72
CA LYS A 416 5.85 44.79 -29.98
C LYS A 416 7.36 44.99 -30.19
N SER A 417 8.07 45.55 -29.21
CA SER A 417 9.52 45.81 -29.28
C SER A 417 10.33 44.51 -29.46
N CYS A 418 9.93 43.39 -28.83
CA CYS A 418 10.52 42.08 -29.08
C CYS A 418 10.31 41.60 -30.53
N LEU A 419 9.10 41.74 -31.08
CA LEU A 419 8.77 41.31 -32.44
C LEU A 419 9.43 42.20 -33.52
N GLU A 420 9.46 43.52 -33.33
CA GLU A 420 10.16 44.46 -34.22
C GLU A 420 11.68 44.17 -34.26
N LYS A 421 12.30 43.86 -33.12
CA LYS A 421 13.71 43.42 -33.09
C LYS A 421 13.96 42.10 -33.81
N CYS A 422 12.93 41.28 -34.09
CA CYS A 422 13.02 40.08 -34.93
C CYS A 422 12.94 40.36 -36.43
N LEU A 423 12.75 41.62 -36.87
CA LEU A 423 12.82 41.99 -38.30
C LEU A 423 14.22 41.89 -38.91
N LYS A 424 15.26 41.70 -38.07
CA LYS A 424 16.62 41.43 -38.56
C LYS A 424 16.68 40.14 -39.42
N PRO A 425 17.59 40.03 -40.41
CA PRO A 425 17.63 38.87 -41.30
C PRO A 425 18.01 37.55 -40.62
N ASP A 426 18.81 37.61 -39.56
CA ASP A 426 19.39 36.49 -38.81
C ASP A 426 18.44 35.83 -37.81
N ILE A 427 17.36 36.52 -37.40
CA ILE A 427 16.41 36.03 -36.41
C ILE A 427 15.15 35.50 -37.10
N ASN A 428 14.90 34.20 -37.08
CA ASN A 428 13.73 33.59 -37.72
C ASN A 428 12.85 32.78 -36.75
N SER A 429 13.22 32.75 -35.46
CA SER A 429 12.45 32.16 -34.39
C SER A 429 12.67 32.83 -33.02
N ILE A 430 11.60 32.95 -32.23
CA ILE A 430 11.62 33.59 -30.90
C ILE A 430 10.75 32.79 -29.92
N SER A 431 11.28 32.54 -28.71
CA SER A 431 10.55 31.93 -27.60
C SER A 431 10.23 32.95 -26.52
N PHE A 432 8.94 33.25 -26.36
CA PHE A 432 8.41 34.03 -25.24
C PHE A 432 8.01 33.12 -24.08
N PRO A 433 8.33 33.44 -22.82
CA PRO A 433 7.61 32.90 -21.67
C PRO A 433 6.20 33.51 -21.64
N ALA A 434 5.34 33.08 -20.71
CA ALA A 434 4.10 33.78 -20.43
C ALA A 434 4.38 35.17 -19.78
N LEU A 435 4.58 36.19 -20.60
CA LEU A 435 4.84 37.55 -20.13
C LEU A 435 3.61 38.11 -19.40
N GLY A 436 3.83 38.93 -18.38
CA GLY A 436 2.79 39.54 -17.55
C GLY A 436 2.13 38.64 -16.51
N THR A 437 2.12 37.31 -16.67
CA THR A 437 1.39 36.39 -15.75
C THR A 437 2.05 36.17 -14.39
N GLY A 438 3.27 36.69 -14.18
CA GLY A 438 4.01 36.67 -12.92
C GLY A 438 4.18 38.06 -12.32
N LEU A 439 5.40 38.61 -12.40
CA LEU A 439 5.84 39.83 -11.70
C LEU A 439 5.02 41.12 -11.98
N MET A 440 4.20 41.15 -13.03
CA MET A 440 3.31 42.28 -13.31
C MET A 440 1.95 42.17 -12.62
N ASP A 441 1.55 40.99 -12.12
CA ASP A 441 0.21 40.73 -11.60
C ASP A 441 -0.88 41.20 -12.60
N LEU A 442 -0.85 40.61 -13.80
CA LEU A 442 -1.89 40.71 -14.81
C LEU A 442 -2.70 39.41 -14.84
N LYS A 443 -4.03 39.52 -15.01
CA LYS A 443 -4.89 38.35 -15.22
C LYS A 443 -4.37 37.53 -16.39
N LYS A 444 -4.14 36.23 -16.18
CA LYS A 444 -3.56 35.29 -17.16
C LYS A 444 -4.27 35.36 -18.53
N SER A 445 -5.60 35.53 -18.54
CA SER A 445 -6.41 35.67 -19.76
C SER A 445 -6.17 36.99 -20.50
N THR A 446 -6.02 38.11 -19.80
CA THR A 446 -5.72 39.41 -20.43
C THR A 446 -4.28 39.46 -20.91
N ALA A 447 -3.33 38.84 -20.19
CA ALA A 447 -1.95 38.68 -20.64
C ALA A 447 -1.88 37.83 -21.92
N ALA A 448 -2.60 36.70 -21.97
CA ALA A 448 -2.75 35.90 -23.19
C ALA A 448 -3.31 36.73 -24.34
N GLN A 449 -4.46 37.39 -24.13
CA GLN A 449 -5.11 38.21 -25.14
C GLN A 449 -4.14 39.24 -25.76
N ILE A 450 -3.42 40.01 -24.94
CA ILE A 450 -2.45 41.02 -25.41
C ILE A 450 -1.31 40.35 -26.20
N MET A 451 -0.74 39.25 -25.69
CA MET A 451 0.35 38.54 -26.39
C MET A 451 -0.09 37.98 -27.74
N PHE A 452 -1.32 37.47 -27.86
CA PHE A 452 -1.87 37.02 -29.14
C PHE A 452 -2.17 38.19 -30.07
N GLU A 453 -2.83 39.25 -29.58
CA GLU A 453 -3.19 40.43 -30.38
C GLU A 453 -1.97 41.10 -31.02
N GLU A 454 -0.85 41.24 -30.30
CA GLU A 454 0.37 41.83 -30.88
C GLU A 454 1.05 40.92 -31.90
N VAL A 455 1.03 39.59 -31.72
CA VAL A 455 1.52 38.64 -32.73
C VAL A 455 0.67 38.68 -34.01
N PHE A 456 -0.66 38.81 -33.88
CA PHE A 456 -1.55 38.98 -35.03
C PHE A 456 -1.39 40.36 -35.70
N ALA A 457 -1.16 41.43 -34.94
CA ALA A 457 -0.85 42.75 -35.47
C ALA A 457 0.46 42.74 -36.28
N PHE A 458 1.54 42.21 -35.71
CA PHE A 458 2.83 42.06 -36.38
C PHE A 458 2.73 41.21 -37.65
N ALA A 459 1.99 40.09 -37.63
CA ALA A 459 1.77 39.25 -38.81
C ALA A 459 0.98 39.95 -39.93
N LYS A 460 0.09 40.88 -39.57
CA LYS A 460 -0.70 41.69 -40.51
C LYS A 460 0.14 42.82 -41.14
N GLU A 461 1.08 43.37 -40.40
CA GLU A 461 1.97 44.46 -40.82
C GLU A 461 3.16 43.94 -41.65
N HIS A 462 3.85 42.90 -41.18
CA HIS A 462 5.08 42.37 -41.79
C HIS A 462 4.89 41.04 -42.55
N LYS A 463 3.92 41.01 -43.47
CA LYS A 463 3.45 39.80 -44.19
C LYS A 463 4.52 38.98 -44.91
N GLU A 464 5.66 39.59 -45.24
CA GLU A 464 6.79 38.99 -45.95
C GLU A 464 7.82 38.34 -45.01
N LYS A 465 7.83 38.70 -43.72
CA LYS A 465 8.75 38.10 -42.74
C LYS A 465 8.29 36.70 -42.38
N THR A 466 9.20 35.73 -42.55
CA THR A 466 9.03 34.39 -41.96
C THR A 466 9.53 34.44 -40.51
N LEU A 467 8.69 34.03 -39.56
CA LEU A 467 9.01 34.03 -38.12
C LEU A 467 8.27 32.90 -37.40
N THR A 468 8.98 32.10 -36.61
CA THR A 468 8.37 31.12 -35.71
C THR A 468 8.31 31.69 -34.29
N VAL A 469 7.12 32.07 -33.84
CA VAL A 469 6.85 32.53 -32.48
C VAL A 469 6.42 31.34 -31.63
N LYS A 470 7.16 31.05 -30.56
CA LYS A 470 6.77 30.07 -29.53
C LYS A 470 6.35 30.81 -28.28
N ILE A 471 5.17 30.49 -27.76
CA ILE A 471 4.78 30.84 -26.39
C ILE A 471 5.02 29.60 -25.53
N VAL A 472 5.95 29.71 -24.60
CA VAL A 472 6.53 28.60 -23.86
C VAL A 472 6.04 28.66 -22.42
N ILE A 473 5.20 27.70 -22.07
CA ILE A 473 4.57 27.63 -20.75
C ILE A 473 5.28 26.58 -19.92
N PHE A 474 5.79 27.00 -18.76
CA PHE A 474 6.49 26.11 -17.84
C PHE A 474 5.61 24.92 -17.45
N PRO A 475 6.11 23.66 -17.43
CA PRO A 475 5.22 22.49 -17.46
C PRO A 475 4.20 22.38 -16.34
N VAL A 476 4.47 22.96 -15.17
CA VAL A 476 3.58 22.91 -13.99
C VAL A 476 2.59 24.09 -13.91
N ASP A 477 2.73 25.12 -14.75
CA ASP A 477 1.73 26.21 -14.87
C ASP A 477 0.67 25.82 -15.91
N VAL A 478 -0.04 24.76 -15.55
CA VAL A 478 -1.09 24.15 -16.37
C VAL A 478 -2.20 25.16 -16.69
N GLU A 479 -2.55 26.08 -15.79
CA GLU A 479 -3.57 27.11 -16.05
C GLU A 479 -3.18 28.03 -17.19
N THR A 480 -1.97 28.59 -17.14
CA THR A 480 -1.54 29.53 -18.18
C THR A 480 -1.48 28.83 -19.53
N TYR A 481 -1.12 27.54 -19.58
CA TYR A 481 -1.22 26.74 -20.80
C TYR A 481 -2.67 26.66 -21.30
N LYS A 482 -3.61 26.29 -20.42
CA LYS A 482 -5.03 26.16 -20.76
C LYS A 482 -5.64 27.47 -21.26
N ILE A 483 -5.27 28.59 -20.65
CA ILE A 483 -5.76 29.92 -20.98
C ILE A 483 -5.20 30.39 -22.33
N PHE A 484 -3.89 30.27 -22.54
CA PHE A 484 -3.29 30.62 -23.83
C PHE A 484 -3.79 29.69 -24.95
N TYR A 485 -4.02 28.41 -24.66
CA TYR A 485 -4.62 27.46 -25.58
C TYR A 485 -6.05 27.83 -25.97
N ALA A 486 -6.88 28.22 -24.99
CA ALA A 486 -8.25 28.66 -25.25
C ALA A 486 -8.29 29.93 -26.11
N GLU A 487 -7.44 30.92 -25.82
CA GLU A 487 -7.34 32.13 -26.65
C GLU A 487 -6.81 31.80 -28.06
N MET A 488 -5.79 30.95 -28.22
CA MET A 488 -5.31 30.49 -29.53
C MET A 488 -6.41 29.78 -30.35
N THR A 489 -7.21 28.93 -29.70
CA THR A 489 -8.31 28.19 -30.34
C THR A 489 -9.44 29.13 -30.77
N LYS A 490 -9.81 30.08 -29.89
CA LYS A 490 -10.77 31.15 -30.17
C LYS A 490 -10.30 32.01 -31.36
N ARG A 491 -9.05 32.49 -31.36
CA ARG A 491 -8.50 33.30 -32.47
C ARG A 491 -8.35 32.52 -33.76
N SER A 492 -8.01 31.23 -33.71
CA SER A 492 -8.05 30.37 -34.90
C SER A 492 -9.47 30.26 -35.48
N SER A 493 -10.50 30.29 -34.62
CA SER A 493 -11.90 30.26 -35.04
C SER A 493 -12.35 31.61 -35.63
N GLU A 494 -11.95 32.73 -35.02
CA GLU A 494 -12.16 34.08 -35.57
C GLU A 494 -11.50 34.26 -36.95
N LEU A 495 -10.32 33.68 -37.16
CA LEU A 495 -9.62 33.67 -38.46
C LEU A 495 -10.31 32.79 -39.50
N ASN A 496 -10.78 31.59 -39.12
CA ASN A 496 -11.53 30.71 -40.02
C ASN A 496 -12.90 31.30 -40.41
N LEU A 497 -13.49 32.17 -39.58
CA LEU A 497 -14.69 32.94 -39.89
C LEU A 497 -14.42 34.18 -40.76
N SER A 498 -13.16 34.47 -41.11
CA SER A 498 -12.76 35.66 -41.86
C SER A 498 -11.77 35.40 -43.02
N GLY A 499 -11.54 34.12 -43.38
CA GLY A 499 -10.60 33.72 -44.44
C GLY A 499 -11.06 32.47 -45.23
N ASP A 500 -10.69 32.43 -46.50
CA ASP A 500 -11.18 31.45 -47.48
C ASP A 500 -10.38 30.12 -47.51
N SER A 501 -11.13 29.01 -47.59
CA SER A 501 -10.80 27.64 -48.02
C SER A 501 -9.35 27.12 -48.01
N GLY A 502 -9.07 26.11 -47.16
CA GLY A 502 -7.92 25.21 -47.31
C GLY A 502 -7.76 24.16 -46.20
N ALA A 503 -7.70 22.86 -46.53
CA ALA A 503 -7.67 21.74 -45.58
C ALA A 503 -6.33 20.97 -45.55
N LEU A 504 -6.00 20.31 -44.41
CA LEU A 504 -4.80 19.48 -44.18
C LEU A 504 -5.10 18.29 -43.22
N ALA A 505 -4.30 17.21 -43.27
CA ALA A 505 -4.54 15.93 -42.58
C ALA A 505 -3.25 15.21 -42.08
N LEU A 506 -3.38 14.10 -41.32
CA LEU A 506 -2.29 13.31 -40.68
C LEU A 506 -2.38 11.78 -40.94
N GLN A 507 -1.28 11.02 -40.69
CA GLN A 507 -1.14 9.55 -40.90
C GLN A 507 -0.18 8.84 -39.88
N ARG A 508 -0.20 7.49 -39.79
CA ARG A 508 0.60 6.60 -38.88
C ARG A 508 0.76 5.14 -39.41
N THR A 509 1.69 4.33 -38.85
CA THR A 509 2.02 2.92 -39.23
C THR A 509 2.47 2.02 -38.03
N SER A 510 2.75 0.70 -38.21
CA SER A 510 2.85 -0.31 -37.11
C SER A 510 3.76 -1.57 -37.32
N GLY A 511 3.94 -2.38 -36.25
CA GLY A 511 4.59 -3.72 -36.11
C GLY A 511 4.40 -4.27 -34.66
N GLU A 512 4.86 -5.44 -34.17
CA GLU A 512 5.54 -6.66 -34.71
C GLU A 512 5.41 -7.84 -33.65
N GLN A 513 6.01 -9.06 -33.77
CA GLN A 513 5.47 -10.29 -33.12
C GLN A 513 6.40 -11.45 -32.57
N ARG A 514 6.17 -11.78 -31.28
CA ARG A 514 6.21 -13.10 -30.54
C ARG A 514 7.38 -14.12 -30.59
N ARG A 515 7.76 -14.55 -29.37
CA ARG A 515 7.68 -15.94 -28.79
C ARG A 515 7.89 -15.87 -27.26
N GLY A 516 7.44 -16.80 -26.39
CA GLY A 516 6.52 -17.94 -26.52
C GLY A 516 7.17 -19.32 -26.26
N GLY A 517 6.80 -20.11 -25.23
CA GLY A 517 5.86 -19.88 -24.11
C GLY A 517 5.58 -21.13 -23.22
N LEU A 518 4.90 -20.93 -22.09
CA LEU A 518 4.22 -21.93 -21.21
C LEU A 518 2.70 -21.93 -21.55
N GLU A 519 1.80 -22.58 -20.78
CA GLU A 519 0.34 -22.41 -20.97
C GLU A 519 -0.09 -20.96 -20.65
N ALA A 520 -0.07 -20.12 -21.68
CA ALA A 520 -0.39 -18.69 -21.62
C ALA A 520 -1.92 -18.46 -21.60
N GLY A 521 -2.63 -19.08 -20.66
CA GLY A 521 -4.09 -18.98 -20.54
C GLY A 521 -4.70 -19.43 -19.19
N SER A 522 -3.89 -19.94 -18.26
CA SER A 522 -4.40 -20.64 -17.07
C SER A 522 -4.38 -19.73 -15.84
N PRO A 523 -5.52 -19.45 -15.17
CA PRO A 523 -5.59 -18.53 -14.03
C PRO A 523 -4.66 -18.94 -12.88
N ALA A 524 -4.21 -17.98 -12.08
CA ALA A 524 -3.26 -18.24 -11.01
C ALA A 524 -3.34 -17.24 -9.85
N ILE A 525 -3.04 -17.72 -8.64
CA ILE A 525 -2.79 -16.90 -7.45
C ILE A 525 -1.30 -16.56 -7.44
N ASN A 526 -0.90 -15.29 -7.61
CA ASN A 526 0.50 -14.91 -7.41
C ASN A 526 0.72 -14.51 -5.95
N LEU A 527 1.45 -15.35 -5.22
CA LEU A 527 1.75 -15.19 -3.80
C LEU A 527 3.08 -14.44 -3.64
N MET A 528 3.19 -13.58 -2.63
CA MET A 528 4.38 -12.80 -2.33
C MET A 528 4.59 -12.67 -0.82
N GLY A 529 5.84 -12.59 -0.39
CA GLY A 529 6.20 -12.42 1.02
C GLY A 529 7.68 -12.11 1.23
N ALA A 530 8.02 -11.63 2.42
CA ALA A 530 9.41 -11.36 2.80
C ALA A 530 10.19 -12.65 3.13
N LYS A 531 9.50 -13.76 3.47
CA LYS A 531 10.13 -15.00 3.96
C LYS A 531 9.63 -16.24 3.22
N VAL A 532 10.57 -17.04 2.72
CA VAL A 532 10.31 -18.28 1.97
C VAL A 532 9.46 -19.29 2.77
N GLY A 533 9.71 -19.42 4.07
CA GLY A 533 8.95 -20.33 4.93
C GLY A 533 7.49 -19.93 5.09
N GLU A 534 7.20 -18.64 5.23
CA GLU A 534 5.85 -18.09 5.31
C GLU A 534 5.07 -18.32 4.00
N MET A 535 5.74 -18.14 2.85
CA MET A 535 5.13 -18.46 1.54
C MET A 535 4.87 -19.96 1.34
N CYS A 536 5.73 -20.85 1.87
CA CYS A 536 5.52 -22.30 1.82
C CYS A 536 4.22 -22.73 2.51
N GLU A 537 3.94 -22.19 3.69
CA GLU A 537 2.72 -22.54 4.44
C GLU A 537 1.46 -21.95 3.80
N ALA A 538 1.54 -20.72 3.31
CA ALA A 538 0.48 -20.09 2.53
C ALA A 538 0.15 -20.89 1.24
N GLN A 539 1.16 -21.41 0.53
CA GLN A 539 0.94 -22.27 -0.63
C GLN A 539 0.23 -23.57 -0.26
N GLU A 540 0.69 -24.30 0.76
CA GLU A 540 0.06 -25.56 1.19
C GLU A 540 -1.37 -25.36 1.70
N TRP A 541 -1.65 -24.24 2.38
CA TRP A 541 -3.01 -23.90 2.81
C TRP A 541 -3.92 -23.58 1.61
N ILE A 542 -3.43 -22.83 0.62
CA ILE A 542 -4.12 -22.62 -0.67
C ILE A 542 -4.41 -23.95 -1.36
N GLU A 543 -3.40 -24.82 -1.52
CA GLU A 543 -3.56 -26.07 -2.26
C GLU A 543 -4.57 -27.02 -1.60
N ARG A 544 -4.62 -27.08 -0.26
CA ARG A 544 -5.68 -27.82 0.47
C ARG A 544 -7.07 -27.23 0.27
N LEU A 545 -7.22 -25.91 0.30
CA LEU A 545 -8.49 -25.23 -0.01
C LEU A 545 -8.98 -25.56 -1.43
N LEU A 546 -8.07 -25.59 -2.41
CA LEU A 546 -8.36 -25.92 -3.81
C LEU A 546 -8.72 -27.40 -4.03
N VAL A 547 -8.20 -28.30 -3.19
CA VAL A 547 -8.47 -29.76 -3.24
C VAL A 547 -9.77 -30.14 -2.52
N SER A 548 -10.23 -29.34 -1.54
CA SER A 548 -11.56 -29.50 -0.93
C SER A 548 -12.68 -29.34 -1.97
N LEU A 549 -13.40 -30.43 -2.27
CA LEU A 549 -14.50 -30.46 -3.24
C LEU A 549 -15.87 -30.26 -2.56
N ASP A 550 -16.12 -30.98 -1.47
CA ASP A 550 -17.41 -31.05 -0.76
C ASP A 550 -17.28 -30.93 0.77
N HIS A 551 -16.04 -30.90 1.27
CA HIS A 551 -15.70 -30.99 2.69
C HIS A 551 -14.36 -30.29 3.01
N HIS A 552 -14.29 -29.60 4.15
CA HIS A 552 -13.07 -28.98 4.70
C HIS A 552 -13.08 -29.02 6.24
N ILE A 553 -11.90 -29.10 6.87
CA ILE A 553 -11.75 -29.07 8.34
C ILE A 553 -10.80 -27.95 8.73
N ILE A 554 -11.25 -27.05 9.60
CA ILE A 554 -10.41 -26.02 10.22
C ILE A 554 -10.06 -26.48 11.63
N GLU A 555 -8.79 -26.85 11.87
CA GLU A 555 -8.26 -27.11 13.22
C GLU A 555 -7.62 -25.83 13.79
N ASN A 556 -8.31 -25.19 14.73
CA ASN A 556 -7.81 -23.98 15.37
C ASN A 556 -8.33 -23.88 16.81
N ASN A 557 -7.43 -23.94 17.79
CA ASN A 557 -7.77 -23.88 19.21
C ASN A 557 -8.47 -22.55 19.61
N HIS A 558 -8.43 -21.50 18.78
CA HIS A 558 -9.22 -20.28 19.02
C HIS A 558 -10.73 -20.46 18.83
N ILE A 559 -11.19 -21.60 18.28
CA ILE A 559 -12.61 -21.99 18.26
C ILE A 559 -13.19 -22.01 19.70
N LEU A 560 -12.39 -22.33 20.73
CA LEU A 560 -12.82 -22.29 22.13
C LEU A 560 -13.07 -20.87 22.70
N TYR A 561 -12.84 -19.82 21.91
CA TYR A 561 -13.09 -18.42 22.28
C TYR A 561 -14.23 -17.77 21.47
N LEU A 562 -14.92 -18.51 20.59
CA LEU A 562 -16.03 -17.96 19.80
C LEU A 562 -17.17 -17.52 20.73
N GLY A 563 -17.49 -16.22 20.71
CA GLY A 563 -18.57 -15.66 21.50
C GLY A 563 -19.94 -15.83 20.84
N LYS A 564 -20.96 -15.19 21.42
CA LYS A 564 -22.32 -15.17 20.84
C LYS A 564 -22.31 -14.61 19.41
N LYS A 565 -21.56 -13.52 19.15
CA LYS A 565 -21.45 -12.87 17.84
C LYS A 565 -20.95 -13.85 16.78
N GLU A 566 -19.92 -14.60 17.12
CA GLU A 566 -19.25 -15.55 16.24
C GLU A 566 -20.14 -16.77 15.96
N HIS A 567 -20.85 -17.27 16.97
CA HIS A 567 -21.86 -18.33 16.80
C HIS A 567 -23.09 -17.87 16.00
N ASP A 568 -23.52 -16.61 16.17
CA ASP A 568 -24.60 -16.04 15.37
C ASP A 568 -24.15 -15.91 13.88
N VAL A 569 -22.86 -15.61 13.60
CA VAL A 569 -22.26 -15.68 12.24
C VAL A 569 -22.17 -17.12 11.71
N LEU A 570 -21.71 -18.11 12.49
CA LEU A 570 -21.72 -19.52 12.07
C LEU A 570 -23.15 -20.04 11.78
N SER A 571 -24.16 -19.43 12.38
CA SER A 571 -25.58 -19.71 12.08
C SER A 571 -26.05 -19.01 10.79
N GLU A 572 -25.59 -17.79 10.53
CA GLU A 572 -25.85 -17.05 9.29
C GLU A 572 -25.25 -17.76 8.07
N LEU A 573 -24.02 -18.30 8.18
CA LEU A 573 -23.37 -19.02 7.07
C LEU A 573 -24.17 -20.27 6.65
N GLN A 574 -24.76 -21.00 7.61
CA GLN A 574 -25.59 -22.19 7.32
C GLN A 574 -26.99 -21.89 6.79
N THR A 575 -27.42 -20.62 6.82
CA THR A 575 -28.71 -20.17 6.27
C THR A 575 -28.57 -19.36 4.98
N SER A 576 -27.41 -18.75 4.74
CA SER A 576 -27.10 -17.95 3.54
C SER A 576 -26.32 -18.72 2.47
N ALA A 577 -25.38 -19.60 2.86
CA ALA A 577 -24.66 -20.51 1.98
C ALA A 577 -25.14 -21.96 2.18
N LYS A 578 -24.99 -22.82 1.18
CA LYS A 578 -25.49 -24.22 1.21
C LYS A 578 -24.55 -25.17 1.96
N VAL A 579 -24.09 -24.75 3.13
CA VAL A 579 -23.16 -25.50 3.99
C VAL A 579 -23.82 -25.98 5.27
N SER A 580 -23.40 -27.14 5.76
CA SER A 580 -23.54 -27.54 7.16
C SER A 580 -22.20 -27.36 7.86
N ILE A 581 -22.20 -26.71 9.02
CA ILE A 581 -21.02 -26.52 9.86
C ILE A 581 -21.25 -27.29 11.16
N SER A 582 -20.33 -28.18 11.51
CA SER A 582 -20.35 -28.86 12.80
C SER A 582 -19.08 -28.57 13.61
N GLU A 583 -19.26 -28.25 14.88
CA GLU A 583 -18.16 -28.01 15.81
C GLU A 583 -17.87 -29.29 16.60
N THR A 584 -16.62 -29.72 16.59
CA THR A 584 -16.12 -30.78 17.48
C THR A 584 -15.08 -30.20 18.41
N VAL A 585 -15.49 -29.98 19.66
CA VAL A 585 -14.59 -29.67 20.77
C VAL A 585 -14.18 -30.96 21.45
N SER A 586 -12.88 -31.26 21.44
CA SER A 586 -12.27 -32.28 22.28
C SER A 586 -11.41 -31.63 23.37
N PRO A 587 -11.03 -32.37 24.44
CA PRO A 587 -10.05 -31.88 25.41
C PRO A 587 -8.64 -31.64 24.84
N ARG A 588 -8.41 -31.83 23.54
CA ARG A 588 -7.09 -31.84 22.88
C ARG A 588 -6.96 -30.90 21.68
N THR A 589 -8.07 -30.68 20.97
CA THR A 589 -8.20 -29.91 19.73
C THR A 589 -9.62 -29.38 19.62
N ALA A 590 -9.79 -28.24 18.96
CA ALA A 590 -11.10 -27.74 18.53
C ALA A 590 -11.11 -27.64 17.00
N THR A 591 -12.14 -28.20 16.36
CA THR A 591 -12.26 -28.30 14.91
C THR A 591 -13.65 -27.91 14.43
N LEU A 592 -13.72 -27.09 13.38
CA LEU A 592 -14.93 -26.87 12.60
C LEU A 592 -14.87 -27.73 11.33
N GLU A 593 -15.80 -28.68 11.20
CA GLU A 593 -16.00 -29.49 10.01
C GLU A 593 -17.10 -28.82 9.16
N ILE A 594 -16.77 -28.47 7.92
CA ILE A 594 -17.65 -27.74 7.00
C ILE A 594 -17.90 -28.64 5.79
N LYS A 595 -19.17 -28.83 5.43
CA LYS A 595 -19.60 -29.67 4.28
C LYS A 595 -20.61 -28.92 3.43
N GLY A 596 -20.49 -29.01 2.11
CA GLY A 596 -21.36 -28.32 1.15
C GLY A 596 -20.71 -28.20 -0.24
N PRO A 597 -21.41 -27.65 -1.25
CA PRO A 597 -20.87 -27.49 -2.60
C PRO A 597 -19.62 -26.61 -2.62
N GLN A 598 -18.63 -26.90 -3.49
CA GLN A 598 -17.31 -26.25 -3.48
C GLN A 598 -17.34 -24.71 -3.41
N ALA A 599 -18.30 -24.05 -4.08
CA ALA A 599 -18.44 -22.60 -4.06
C ALA A 599 -18.88 -22.06 -2.69
N ASP A 600 -19.97 -22.60 -2.15
CA ASP A 600 -20.48 -22.30 -0.81
C ASP A 600 -19.46 -22.66 0.29
N LEU A 601 -18.75 -23.79 0.10
CA LEU A 601 -17.71 -24.29 0.99
C LEU A 601 -16.52 -23.33 1.10
N ILE A 602 -15.98 -22.86 -0.03
CA ILE A 602 -14.83 -21.95 -0.03
C ILE A 602 -15.22 -20.59 0.60
N ASP A 603 -16.38 -20.02 0.28
CA ASP A 603 -16.88 -18.79 0.92
C ASP A 603 -16.99 -18.95 2.45
N ALA A 604 -17.60 -20.03 2.92
CA ALA A 604 -17.71 -20.34 4.35
C ALA A 604 -16.32 -20.49 5.01
N VAL A 605 -15.39 -21.24 4.41
CA VAL A 605 -14.02 -21.41 4.94
C VAL A 605 -13.28 -20.08 5.02
N MET A 606 -13.37 -19.22 3.99
CA MET A 606 -12.73 -17.89 4.00
C MET A 606 -13.26 -17.02 5.13
N ARG A 607 -14.59 -16.93 5.30
CA ARG A 607 -15.19 -16.11 6.36
C ARG A 607 -14.87 -16.63 7.77
N ILE A 608 -14.80 -17.95 7.95
CA ILE A 608 -14.48 -18.56 9.26
C ILE A 608 -12.99 -18.37 9.59
N GLU A 609 -12.08 -18.47 8.63
CA GLU A 609 -10.66 -18.17 8.83
C GLU A 609 -10.43 -16.68 9.13
N CYS A 610 -11.11 -15.75 8.44
CA CYS A 610 -11.10 -14.32 8.82
C CYS A 610 -11.58 -14.10 10.27
N MET A 611 -12.73 -14.69 10.65
CA MET A 611 -13.29 -14.59 12.00
C MET A 611 -12.34 -15.18 13.06
N LEU A 612 -11.62 -16.25 12.76
CA LEU A 612 -10.63 -16.83 13.67
C LEU A 612 -9.35 -15.98 13.78
N CYS A 613 -8.96 -15.25 12.72
CA CYS A 613 -7.92 -14.23 12.81
C CYS A 613 -8.32 -13.07 13.73
N ASP A 614 -9.54 -12.55 13.62
CA ASP A 614 -10.08 -11.50 14.51
C ASP A 614 -10.05 -11.94 15.98
N VAL A 615 -10.53 -13.16 16.27
CA VAL A 615 -10.54 -13.71 17.64
C VAL A 615 -9.12 -13.93 18.17
N GLN A 616 -8.19 -14.37 17.33
CA GLN A 616 -6.78 -14.51 17.71
C GLN A 616 -6.14 -13.14 18.02
N GLU A 617 -6.44 -12.09 17.24
CA GLU A 617 -5.95 -10.73 17.50
C GLU A 617 -6.57 -10.14 18.78
N GLU A 618 -7.86 -10.34 19.04
CA GLU A 618 -8.50 -9.89 20.28
C GLU A 618 -7.89 -10.58 21.52
N VAL A 619 -7.65 -11.90 21.43
CA VAL A 619 -6.99 -12.67 22.49
C VAL A 619 -5.54 -12.22 22.70
N ALA A 620 -4.80 -11.89 21.63
CA ALA A 620 -3.45 -11.34 21.73
C ALA A 620 -3.44 -9.94 22.36
N GLY A 621 -4.23 -9.00 21.83
CA GLY A 621 -4.30 -7.61 22.33
C GLY A 621 -4.76 -7.51 23.79
N LYS A 622 -5.61 -8.43 24.26
CA LYS A 622 -5.97 -8.57 25.69
C LYS A 622 -4.77 -8.98 26.56
N ARG A 623 -3.94 -9.91 26.07
CA ARG A 623 -2.74 -10.40 26.80
C ARG A 623 -1.62 -9.37 26.81
N GLU A 624 -1.42 -8.69 25.69
CA GLU A 624 -0.44 -7.60 25.55
C GLU A 624 -0.71 -6.51 26.59
N LYS A 625 -1.97 -6.05 26.72
CA LYS A 625 -2.40 -5.10 27.77
C LYS A 625 -2.15 -5.60 29.20
N ASN A 626 -2.26 -6.91 29.45
CA ASN A 626 -1.92 -7.51 30.74
C ASN A 626 -0.40 -7.58 30.99
N LEU A 627 0.42 -7.81 29.97
CA LEU A 627 1.89 -7.75 30.10
C LEU A 627 2.35 -6.30 30.38
N TRP A 628 1.74 -5.31 29.73
CA TRP A 628 1.98 -3.88 29.99
C TRP A 628 1.59 -3.45 31.41
N SER A 629 0.49 -3.97 31.99
CA SER A 629 0.11 -3.62 33.36
C SER A 629 1.02 -4.26 34.43
N LEU A 630 1.71 -5.35 34.10
CA LEU A 630 2.64 -6.06 34.98
C LEU A 630 4.08 -5.56 34.91
N SER A 631 4.47 -4.84 33.85
CA SER A 631 5.87 -4.37 33.64
C SER A 631 6.26 -3.13 34.46
N GLY A 632 5.43 -2.71 35.43
CA GLY A 632 5.72 -1.63 36.37
C GLY A 632 5.63 -0.21 35.81
N GLN A 633 5.44 -0.03 34.50
CA GLN A 633 5.32 1.29 33.86
C GLN A 633 3.96 1.99 34.13
N GLY A 634 3.01 1.28 34.77
CA GLY A 634 1.63 1.69 35.01
C GLY A 634 1.39 2.67 36.17
N THR A 635 2.34 3.54 36.52
CA THR A 635 2.09 4.65 37.45
C THR A 635 1.95 5.98 36.70
N ASN A 636 0.77 6.59 36.87
CA ASN A 636 0.25 7.80 36.24
C ASN A 636 -0.13 7.72 34.75
N GLN A 637 -1.20 8.46 34.44
CA GLN A 637 -1.69 8.93 33.14
C GLN A 637 -2.56 7.99 32.28
N GLN A 638 -3.88 8.28 32.31
CA GLN A 638 -4.78 8.12 31.18
C GLN A 638 -4.25 8.86 29.92
N GLU A 639 -3.48 9.94 30.11
CA GLU A 639 -2.84 10.77 29.08
C GLU A 639 -1.64 10.11 28.38
N LYS A 640 -1.20 8.91 28.80
CA LYS A 640 -0.08 8.17 28.18
C LYS A 640 -0.52 7.19 27.10
N LEU A 641 -1.77 6.71 27.13
CA LEU A 641 -2.26 5.74 26.15
C LEU A 641 -2.23 6.30 24.72
N ASP A 642 -2.53 7.60 24.57
CA ASP A 642 -2.57 8.28 23.26
C ASP A 642 -1.18 8.77 22.79
N LYS A 643 -0.10 8.40 23.48
CA LYS A 643 1.29 8.86 23.18
C LYS A 643 2.30 7.72 23.01
N MET A 644 1.84 6.48 22.79
CA MET A 644 2.74 5.32 22.77
C MET A 644 2.29 4.16 21.85
N GLU A 645 1.60 4.44 20.74
CA GLU A 645 1.34 3.43 19.70
C GLU A 645 2.56 3.17 18.77
N ASP A 646 3.58 4.03 18.79
CA ASP A 646 4.68 4.06 17.80
C ASP A 646 5.89 3.14 18.13
N LEU A 647 5.87 2.42 19.26
CA LEU A 647 6.99 1.57 19.72
C LEU A 647 6.63 0.09 19.69
N TYR A 648 6.78 -0.50 18.50
CA TYR A 648 6.62 -1.94 18.22
C TYR A 648 7.26 -2.82 19.29
N THR A 649 6.44 -3.64 19.96
CA THR A 649 6.83 -4.28 21.22
C THR A 649 7.70 -5.53 21.05
N PHE A 650 7.81 -6.06 19.83
CA PHE A 650 8.74 -7.13 19.48
C PHE A 650 9.28 -7.02 18.05
N GLN A 651 10.43 -7.65 17.80
CA GLN A 651 11.09 -7.78 16.49
C GLN A 651 11.58 -9.22 16.29
N ARG A 652 11.60 -9.70 15.04
CA ARG A 652 12.08 -11.03 14.64
C ARG A 652 12.97 -10.92 13.39
N TYR A 653 14.26 -11.14 13.56
CA TYR A 653 15.29 -10.96 12.53
C TYR A 653 16.17 -12.22 12.37
N PRO A 654 16.83 -12.44 11.22
CA PRO A 654 17.74 -13.57 11.03
C PRO A 654 18.85 -13.58 12.10
N ALA A 655 19.08 -14.74 12.72
CA ALA A 655 20.06 -14.84 13.80
C ALA A 655 21.50 -14.84 13.25
N SER A 656 22.36 -13.96 13.80
CA SER A 656 23.80 -13.94 13.49
C SER A 656 24.46 -15.28 13.83
N LEU A 657 25.26 -15.82 12.92
CA LEU A 657 25.66 -17.24 12.93
C LEU A 657 26.80 -17.57 13.93
N THR A 658 26.55 -17.37 15.22
CA THR A 658 27.50 -17.67 16.31
C THR A 658 27.88 -19.17 16.34
N GLN A 659 29.06 -19.48 16.89
CA GLN A 659 29.52 -20.86 17.07
C GLN A 659 28.48 -21.71 17.84
N GLU A 660 27.87 -21.12 18.86
CA GLU A 660 26.82 -21.76 19.66
C GLU A 660 25.59 -22.14 18.82
N LEU A 661 25.09 -21.23 17.99
CA LEU A 661 23.97 -21.51 17.08
C LEU A 661 24.35 -22.52 15.99
N GLN A 662 25.62 -22.55 15.54
CA GLN A 662 26.10 -23.58 14.62
C GLN A 662 26.14 -24.98 15.29
N ASP A 663 26.56 -25.08 16.54
CA ASP A 663 26.58 -26.35 17.28
C ASP A 663 25.18 -26.79 17.72
N GLN A 664 24.27 -25.85 17.98
CA GLN A 664 22.84 -26.12 18.17
C GLN A 664 22.20 -26.63 16.86
N LYS A 665 22.47 -26.00 15.70
CA LYS A 665 22.03 -26.48 14.38
C LYS A 665 22.43 -27.94 14.14
N LYS A 666 23.68 -28.31 14.45
CA LYS A 666 24.17 -29.70 14.36
C LYS A 666 23.39 -30.68 15.26
N GLN A 667 22.80 -30.23 16.37
CA GLN A 667 21.94 -31.09 17.22
C GLN A 667 20.56 -31.32 16.62
N PHE A 668 19.94 -30.29 16.04
CA PHE A 668 18.70 -30.43 15.25
C PHE A 668 18.91 -31.42 14.08
N GLU A 669 19.97 -31.23 13.30
CA GLU A 669 20.28 -32.10 12.14
C GLU A 669 20.56 -33.55 12.56
N LYS A 670 21.27 -33.78 13.66
CA LYS A 670 21.45 -35.13 14.27
C LYS A 670 20.13 -35.79 14.70
N CYS A 671 19.10 -35.02 15.01
CA CYS A 671 17.76 -35.54 15.32
C CYS A 671 16.90 -35.76 14.07
N GLY A 672 17.41 -35.44 12.87
CA GLY A 672 16.67 -35.49 11.61
C GLY A 672 15.83 -34.24 11.32
N LEU A 673 16.09 -33.12 12.01
CA LEU A 673 15.47 -31.82 11.75
C LEU A 673 16.48 -30.94 10.99
N TRP A 674 16.37 -30.85 9.67
CA TRP A 674 17.25 -30.03 8.85
C TRP A 674 16.85 -28.56 8.98
N VAL A 675 17.75 -27.73 9.53
CA VAL A 675 17.46 -26.33 9.84
C VAL A 675 17.54 -25.48 8.57
N VAL A 676 16.38 -24.99 8.13
CA VAL A 676 16.20 -24.08 6.98
C VAL A 676 16.57 -22.65 7.37
N GLN A 677 16.03 -22.15 8.49
CA GLN A 677 16.23 -20.78 8.96
C GLN A 677 16.25 -20.72 10.49
N VAL A 678 17.01 -19.77 11.04
CA VAL A 678 17.01 -19.42 12.46
C VAL A 678 16.75 -17.92 12.60
N GLU A 679 15.80 -17.55 13.44
CA GLU A 679 15.46 -16.16 13.71
C GLU A 679 15.60 -15.87 15.21
N GLN A 680 16.17 -14.72 15.56
CA GLN A 680 16.24 -14.21 16.92
C GLN A 680 15.02 -13.34 17.22
N ILE A 681 14.55 -13.39 18.46
CA ILE A 681 13.35 -12.69 18.93
C ILE A 681 13.77 -11.67 19.99
N ASP A 682 13.49 -10.38 19.75
CA ASP A 682 13.55 -9.33 20.78
C ASP A 682 12.12 -8.95 21.15
N ASN A 683 11.73 -9.12 22.42
CA ASN A 683 10.45 -8.62 22.96
C ASN A 683 10.71 -8.06 24.35
N LYS A 684 10.79 -6.73 24.45
CA LYS A 684 11.28 -6.04 25.66
C LYS A 684 10.27 -6.08 26.81
N VAL A 685 8.97 -6.09 26.52
CA VAL A 685 7.92 -6.16 27.54
C VAL A 685 7.76 -7.58 28.07
N LEU A 686 7.81 -8.60 27.20
CA LEU A 686 7.81 -10.00 27.62
C LEU A 686 9.09 -10.36 28.40
N LEU A 687 10.25 -9.84 27.99
CA LEU A 687 11.50 -9.99 28.72
C LEU A 687 11.43 -9.35 30.12
N ALA A 688 10.90 -8.14 30.24
CA ALA A 688 10.71 -7.49 31.54
C ALA A 688 9.77 -8.30 32.47
N ALA A 689 8.64 -8.77 31.92
CA ALA A 689 7.70 -9.63 32.63
C ALA A 689 8.35 -10.97 33.08
N PHE A 690 9.20 -11.55 32.25
CA PHE A 690 9.97 -12.75 32.56
C PHE A 690 11.02 -12.52 33.67
N GLN A 691 11.77 -11.42 33.63
CA GLN A 691 12.79 -11.13 34.66
C GLN A 691 12.16 -10.84 36.03
N GLU A 692 11.04 -10.12 36.10
CA GLU A 692 10.33 -9.93 37.38
C GLU A 692 9.75 -11.26 37.90
N LYS A 693 9.23 -12.12 37.01
CA LYS A 693 8.79 -13.48 37.38
C LYS A 693 9.95 -14.36 37.88
N LYS A 694 11.15 -14.22 37.30
CA LYS A 694 12.39 -14.89 37.72
C LYS A 694 12.79 -14.48 39.14
N LYS A 695 12.86 -13.17 39.39
CA LYS A 695 13.11 -12.60 40.73
C LYS A 695 12.11 -13.09 41.79
N MET A 696 10.80 -13.05 41.48
CA MET A 696 9.75 -13.58 42.38
C MET A 696 9.87 -15.08 42.71
N MET A 697 10.59 -15.87 41.90
CA MET A 697 10.86 -17.28 42.16
C MET A 697 12.18 -17.46 42.94
N GLU A 698 13.21 -16.67 42.62
CA GLU A 698 14.50 -16.63 43.34
C GLU A 698 14.33 -16.20 44.81
N GLU A 699 13.46 -15.23 45.09
CA GLU A 699 13.09 -14.81 46.45
C GLU A 699 12.41 -15.91 47.27
N ARG A 700 11.75 -16.88 46.62
CA ARG A 700 11.07 -18.02 47.27
C ARG A 700 11.98 -19.24 47.46
N THR A 701 12.86 -19.51 46.51
CA THR A 701 13.68 -20.73 46.49
C THR A 701 15.18 -20.43 46.28
N PRO A 702 15.90 -19.95 47.32
CA PRO A 702 17.31 -19.53 47.19
C PRO A 702 18.31 -20.62 46.78
N LYS A 703 17.89 -21.90 46.73
CA LYS A 703 18.74 -23.04 46.33
C LYS A 703 18.62 -23.43 44.85
N GLY A 704 17.86 -22.69 44.04
CA GLY A 704 17.97 -22.78 42.59
C GLY A 704 16.66 -22.58 41.84
N SER A 705 16.35 -21.34 41.50
CA SER A 705 15.45 -21.01 40.38
C SER A 705 16.13 -21.32 39.05
N GLY A 706 16.37 -22.60 38.79
CA GLY A 706 17.02 -23.07 37.57
C GLY A 706 16.19 -22.66 36.36
N SER A 707 16.72 -21.72 35.58
CA SER A 707 16.25 -21.50 34.22
C SER A 707 16.93 -22.51 33.29
N GLN A 708 16.17 -23.06 32.35
CA GLN A 708 16.63 -24.11 31.44
C GLN A 708 16.24 -23.71 30.02
N ARG A 709 17.14 -23.91 29.05
CA ARG A 709 16.77 -23.76 27.63
C ARG A 709 16.07 -25.02 27.16
N LEU A 710 14.81 -24.84 26.74
CA LEU A 710 13.90 -25.91 26.34
C LEU A 710 13.24 -25.58 24.99
N PHE A 711 12.68 -26.60 24.36
CA PHE A 711 12.05 -26.52 23.05
C PHE A 711 10.53 -26.73 23.13
N GLN A 712 9.78 -25.99 22.30
CA GLN A 712 8.37 -26.24 22.03
C GLN A 712 8.09 -26.18 20.52
N GLN A 713 7.38 -27.17 19.99
CA GLN A 713 6.82 -27.12 18.64
C GLN A 713 5.50 -26.35 18.66
N VAL A 714 5.35 -25.39 17.75
CA VAL A 714 4.21 -24.47 17.64
C VAL A 714 3.70 -24.50 16.19
N PRO A 715 2.38 -24.55 15.92
CA PRO A 715 1.85 -24.40 14.56
C PRO A 715 2.21 -23.03 13.97
N HIS A 716 2.41 -22.94 12.65
CA HIS A 716 2.76 -21.70 11.96
C HIS A 716 1.84 -20.54 12.35
N GLN A 717 0.52 -20.79 12.30
CA GLN A 717 -0.53 -19.81 12.62
C GLN A 717 -0.44 -19.17 14.02
N PHE A 718 0.31 -19.78 14.96
CA PHE A 718 0.52 -19.24 16.32
C PHE A 718 1.95 -18.74 16.58
N CYS A 719 2.88 -18.88 15.64
CA CYS A 719 4.27 -18.44 15.82
C CYS A 719 4.36 -16.91 16.07
N ASN A 720 3.57 -16.12 15.34
CA ASN A 720 3.51 -14.66 15.56
C ASN A 720 2.94 -14.31 16.94
N ALA A 721 1.94 -15.06 17.42
CA ALA A 721 1.35 -14.86 18.75
C ALA A 721 2.36 -15.19 19.88
N VAL A 722 3.17 -16.23 19.73
CA VAL A 722 4.26 -16.56 20.68
C VAL A 722 5.30 -15.45 20.75
N CYS A 723 5.74 -14.91 19.60
CA CYS A 723 6.69 -13.79 19.56
C CYS A 723 6.15 -12.51 20.25
N ARG A 724 4.85 -12.25 20.13
CA ARG A 724 4.19 -11.02 20.65
C ARG A 724 3.80 -11.09 22.13
N VAL A 725 3.12 -12.17 22.55
CA VAL A 725 2.52 -12.28 23.90
C VAL A 725 3.03 -13.48 24.72
N GLY A 726 4.07 -14.16 24.23
CA GLY A 726 4.67 -15.31 24.90
C GLY A 726 3.85 -16.60 24.75
N PHE A 727 4.32 -17.66 25.42
CA PHE A 727 3.76 -18.99 25.25
C PHE A 727 2.40 -19.18 25.91
N HIS A 728 1.59 -20.06 25.33
CA HIS A 728 0.30 -20.45 25.87
C HIS A 728 -0.07 -21.88 25.47
N ARG A 729 -0.82 -22.61 26.30
CA ARG A 729 -1.17 -24.02 26.08
C ARG A 729 -1.89 -24.27 24.76
N MET A 730 -2.71 -23.31 24.33
CA MET A 730 -3.51 -23.36 23.10
C MET A 730 -2.65 -23.26 21.83
N TYR A 731 -1.42 -22.76 21.93
CA TYR A 731 -0.50 -22.59 20.81
C TYR A 731 0.34 -23.87 20.51
N SER A 732 0.00 -25.01 21.12
CA SER A 732 0.77 -26.26 20.97
C SER A 732 0.17 -27.20 19.90
N THR A 733 1.04 -27.91 19.16
CA THR A 733 0.65 -28.79 18.02
C THR A 733 -0.14 -30.04 18.37
N SER A 734 -0.38 -30.31 19.66
CA SER A 734 -1.24 -31.39 20.15
C SER A 734 -1.24 -31.33 21.67
N TYR A 735 -2.29 -30.75 22.23
CA TYR A 735 -2.48 -30.63 23.66
C TYR A 735 -3.03 -31.95 24.21
N ASN A 736 -2.15 -32.89 24.58
CA ASN A 736 -2.52 -34.04 25.40
C ASN A 736 -1.99 -33.79 26.81
N PRO A 737 -2.82 -33.32 27.77
CA PRO A 737 -2.33 -32.80 29.04
C PRO A 737 -1.98 -33.91 30.04
N VAL A 738 -1.15 -34.89 29.65
CA VAL A 738 -0.80 -36.10 30.45
C VAL A 738 -0.26 -35.75 31.84
N TYR A 739 0.43 -34.64 31.97
CA TYR A 739 1.08 -34.17 33.20
C TYR A 739 0.40 -32.91 33.79
N GLY A 740 -0.70 -32.43 33.21
CA GLY A 740 -1.44 -31.25 33.66
C GLY A 740 -1.79 -30.27 32.53
N ALA A 741 -2.70 -29.33 32.82
CA ALA A 741 -3.34 -28.40 31.88
C ALA A 741 -2.50 -27.14 31.54
N GLY A 742 -1.17 -27.25 31.58
CA GLY A 742 -0.21 -26.17 31.39
C GLY A 742 0.44 -26.10 29.99
N ILE A 743 1.60 -25.46 29.92
CA ILE A 743 2.40 -25.19 28.71
C ILE A 743 3.58 -26.16 28.67
N TYR A 744 3.67 -26.97 27.60
CA TYR A 744 4.59 -28.11 27.50
C TYR A 744 5.90 -27.75 26.79
N PHE A 745 7.02 -28.00 27.44
CA PHE A 745 8.37 -27.84 26.89
C PHE A 745 9.17 -29.15 27.02
N THR A 746 10.16 -29.37 26.16
CA THR A 746 11.04 -30.54 26.26
C THR A 746 12.53 -30.20 26.04
N LYS A 747 13.41 -30.98 26.67
CA LYS A 747 14.85 -31.00 26.38
C LYS A 747 15.20 -31.83 25.14
N SER A 748 14.31 -32.74 24.74
CA SER A 748 14.62 -33.79 23.78
C SER A 748 14.13 -33.43 22.38
N LEU A 749 15.03 -32.83 21.58
CA LEU A 749 14.82 -32.62 20.13
C LEU A 749 14.47 -33.93 19.41
N LYS A 750 14.95 -35.08 19.90
CA LYS A 750 14.56 -36.40 19.39
C LYS A 750 13.09 -36.74 19.69
N LYS A 751 12.60 -36.55 20.92
CA LYS A 751 11.16 -36.69 21.23
C LYS A 751 10.32 -35.78 20.35
N LEU A 752 10.77 -34.55 20.08
CA LEU A 752 10.09 -33.61 19.19
C LEU A 752 10.06 -34.13 17.73
N ALA A 753 11.19 -34.53 17.17
CA ALA A 753 11.28 -35.08 15.81
C ALA A 753 10.45 -36.37 15.62
N ASP A 754 10.44 -37.26 16.62
CA ASP A 754 9.66 -38.50 16.62
C ASP A 754 8.17 -38.29 16.96
N LYS A 755 7.80 -37.12 17.49
CA LYS A 755 6.40 -36.66 17.59
C LYS A 755 5.89 -36.20 16.23
N VAL A 756 6.66 -35.36 15.52
CA VAL A 756 6.31 -34.86 14.18
C VAL A 756 6.00 -35.99 13.22
N LYS A 757 6.84 -37.05 13.16
CA LYS A 757 6.64 -38.23 12.31
C LYS A 757 5.33 -39.00 12.55
N LYS A 758 4.63 -38.73 13.66
CA LYS A 758 3.39 -39.42 14.08
C LYS A 758 2.15 -38.53 13.98
N THR A 759 2.33 -37.24 13.70
CA THR A 759 1.26 -36.28 13.44
C THR A 759 1.22 -35.97 11.96
N SER A 760 0.07 -36.15 11.31
CA SER A 760 -0.19 -35.52 10.00
C SER A 760 -0.20 -34.01 10.20
N SER A 761 0.92 -33.33 9.91
CA SER A 761 1.03 -31.89 10.14
C SER A 761 0.13 -31.12 9.17
N THR A 762 -0.50 -30.06 9.69
CA THR A 762 -1.11 -29.01 8.87
C THR A 762 -0.08 -28.10 8.21
N ASP A 763 1.19 -28.25 8.57
CA ASP A 763 2.26 -27.33 8.25
C ASP A 763 3.34 -28.09 7.46
N LYS A 764 3.91 -27.46 6.43
CA LYS A 764 4.96 -27.99 5.55
C LYS A 764 6.30 -28.08 6.29
N LEU A 765 6.57 -27.09 7.13
CA LEU A 765 7.78 -26.87 7.89
C LEU A 765 7.52 -27.03 9.39
N ILE A 766 8.59 -27.32 10.11
CA ILE A 766 8.55 -27.65 11.53
C ILE A 766 9.09 -26.44 12.30
N TYR A 767 8.18 -25.69 12.91
CA TYR A 767 8.50 -24.52 13.72
C TYR A 767 8.76 -24.92 15.16
N VAL A 768 9.98 -24.70 15.63
CA VAL A 768 10.43 -25.01 16.99
C VAL A 768 10.98 -23.75 17.65
N PHE A 769 10.35 -23.31 18.73
CA PHE A 769 10.91 -22.25 19.57
C PHE A 769 11.93 -22.84 20.55
N GLU A 770 13.09 -22.20 20.68
CA GLU A 770 13.99 -22.33 21.81
C GLU A 770 13.71 -21.19 22.80
N ALA A 771 13.49 -21.54 24.07
CA ALA A 771 13.07 -20.63 25.12
C ALA A 771 13.86 -20.80 26.41
N GLU A 772 14.15 -19.71 27.12
CA GLU A 772 14.56 -19.79 28.53
C GLU A 772 13.30 -20.01 29.38
N VAL A 773 13.25 -21.11 30.15
CA VAL A 773 12.08 -21.50 30.95
C VAL A 773 12.46 -21.64 32.42
N LEU A 774 11.71 -20.95 33.29
CA LEU A 774 11.83 -20.96 34.75
C LEU A 774 11.16 -22.22 35.31
N THR A 775 11.94 -23.28 35.56
CA THR A 775 11.40 -24.55 36.05
C THR A 775 11.10 -24.51 37.55
N GLY A 776 11.94 -23.79 38.32
CA GLY A 776 11.83 -23.67 39.78
C GLY A 776 11.77 -25.03 40.48
N SER A 777 10.96 -25.11 41.55
CA SER A 777 10.57 -26.36 42.20
C SER A 777 9.62 -27.18 41.32
N PHE A 778 9.78 -28.51 41.31
CA PHE A 778 8.96 -29.38 40.47
C PHE A 778 8.66 -30.75 41.07
N CYS A 779 7.54 -31.34 40.65
CA CYS A 779 7.08 -32.66 41.05
C CYS A 779 6.47 -33.44 39.87
N GLN A 780 6.12 -34.71 40.09
CA GLN A 780 5.53 -35.58 39.05
C GLN A 780 4.14 -35.06 38.64
N GLY A 781 3.94 -34.78 37.35
CA GLY A 781 2.66 -34.27 36.86
C GLY A 781 1.59 -35.34 36.66
N ASN A 782 0.32 -34.93 36.76
CA ASN A 782 -0.87 -35.75 36.51
C ASN A 782 -1.87 -34.96 35.64
N SER A 783 -2.59 -35.64 34.76
CA SER A 783 -3.63 -35.07 33.90
C SER A 783 -4.73 -34.27 34.60
N SER A 784 -4.95 -34.46 35.91
CA SER A 784 -5.88 -33.64 36.70
C SER A 784 -5.29 -32.31 37.20
N ASN A 785 -4.00 -32.03 37.01
CA ASN A 785 -3.36 -30.80 37.47
C ASN A 785 -3.80 -29.59 36.63
N ILE A 786 -4.70 -28.75 37.16
CA ILE A 786 -5.00 -27.42 36.62
C ILE A 786 -3.97 -26.38 37.09
N ILE A 787 -3.39 -26.60 38.27
CA ILE A 787 -2.26 -25.88 38.85
C ILE A 787 -1.22 -26.90 39.38
N PRO A 788 0.04 -26.48 39.66
CA PRO A 788 1.02 -27.34 40.32
C PRO A 788 0.54 -27.82 41.71
N PRO A 789 0.88 -29.05 42.13
CA PRO A 789 0.66 -29.51 43.50
C PRO A 789 1.36 -28.65 44.56
N PRO A 790 0.83 -28.60 45.81
CA PRO A 790 1.55 -28.10 46.99
C PRO A 790 2.95 -28.73 47.16
N LEU A 791 3.90 -28.00 47.74
CA LEU A 791 5.24 -28.52 48.06
C LEU A 791 5.19 -29.67 49.07
N SER A 792 4.20 -29.66 49.96
CA SER A 792 3.84 -30.77 50.85
C SER A 792 2.34 -30.73 51.19
N PRO A 793 1.72 -31.83 51.66
CA PRO A 793 0.30 -31.85 51.99
C PRO A 793 -0.07 -30.80 53.03
N GLY A 794 -0.90 -29.82 52.64
CA GLY A 794 -1.31 -28.70 53.51
C GLY A 794 -0.43 -27.44 53.43
N ALA A 795 0.64 -27.43 52.62
CA ALA A 795 1.41 -26.21 52.36
C ALA A 795 0.59 -25.17 51.57
N LEU A 796 0.80 -23.89 51.88
CA LEU A 796 0.29 -22.77 51.07
C LEU A 796 1.09 -22.58 49.77
N ASP A 797 2.39 -22.91 49.81
CA ASP A 797 3.27 -22.84 48.64
C ASP A 797 3.13 -24.08 47.75
N VAL A 798 3.01 -23.83 46.46
CA VAL A 798 2.94 -24.83 45.38
C VAL A 798 4.27 -24.95 44.65
N ASN A 799 4.47 -26.06 43.96
CA ASN A 799 5.57 -26.23 43.01
C ASN A 799 5.48 -25.17 41.89
N ASP A 800 6.60 -24.84 41.24
CA ASP A 800 6.62 -23.89 40.12
C ASP A 800 6.30 -24.55 38.77
N SER A 801 6.60 -25.84 38.63
CA SER A 801 6.29 -26.65 37.44
C SER A 801 6.03 -28.12 37.77
N VAL A 802 5.65 -28.92 36.77
CA VAL A 802 5.52 -30.38 36.88
C VAL A 802 6.22 -31.08 35.70
N VAL A 803 6.64 -32.32 35.89
CA VAL A 803 7.53 -33.04 34.95
C VAL A 803 7.07 -34.46 34.60
N ASP A 804 7.60 -35.00 33.49
CA ASP A 804 7.37 -36.39 33.08
C ASP A 804 8.10 -37.44 33.94
N ASN A 805 9.25 -37.08 34.52
CA ASN A 805 9.97 -37.92 35.48
C ASN A 805 10.79 -37.04 36.45
N VAL A 806 10.59 -37.19 37.77
CA VAL A 806 11.28 -36.36 38.78
C VAL A 806 12.79 -36.63 38.84
N SER A 807 13.25 -37.86 38.57
CA SER A 807 14.67 -38.23 38.61
C SER A 807 15.44 -37.81 37.35
N SER A 808 14.77 -37.69 36.20
CA SER A 808 15.36 -37.23 34.94
C SER A 808 14.31 -36.54 34.06
N PRO A 809 13.97 -35.26 34.35
CA PRO A 809 12.89 -34.56 33.67
C PRO A 809 13.27 -34.15 32.25
N GLU A 810 12.66 -34.81 31.26
CA GLU A 810 12.80 -34.50 29.83
C GLU A 810 11.67 -33.61 29.30
N THR A 811 10.49 -33.71 29.90
CA THR A 811 9.31 -32.88 29.59
C THR A 811 8.92 -32.10 30.84
N ILE A 812 8.76 -30.78 30.68
CA ILE A 812 8.49 -29.83 31.76
C ILE A 812 7.24 -29.04 31.39
N VAL A 813 6.33 -28.86 32.35
CA VAL A 813 5.05 -28.19 32.16
C VAL A 813 4.94 -27.04 33.16
N VAL A 814 4.88 -25.81 32.63
CA VAL A 814 4.70 -24.56 33.41
C VAL A 814 3.27 -24.07 33.25
N PHE A 815 2.73 -23.39 34.27
CA PHE A 815 1.32 -22.99 34.29
C PHE A 815 1.10 -21.49 34.07
N ASN A 816 2.16 -20.69 34.05
CA ASN A 816 2.11 -19.27 33.70
C ASN A 816 3.03 -18.99 32.49
N GLY A 817 2.53 -18.29 31.46
CA GLY A 817 3.29 -17.93 30.27
C GLY A 817 4.53 -17.07 30.54
N MET A 818 4.51 -16.26 31.60
CA MET A 818 5.66 -15.46 32.06
C MET A 818 6.83 -16.31 32.58
N GLN A 819 6.64 -17.63 32.75
CA GLN A 819 7.75 -18.55 33.07
C GLN A 819 8.61 -18.90 31.84
N ALA A 820 8.27 -18.46 30.62
CA ALA A 820 8.99 -18.85 29.41
C ALA A 820 9.21 -17.66 28.46
N MET A 821 10.48 -17.30 28.22
CA MET A 821 10.89 -16.28 27.26
C MET A 821 11.34 -16.95 25.94
N PRO A 822 10.67 -16.72 24.80
CA PRO A 822 11.15 -17.20 23.50
C PRO A 822 12.41 -16.43 23.09
N LEU A 823 13.47 -17.15 22.71
CA LEU A 823 14.77 -16.59 22.31
C LEU A 823 14.99 -16.70 20.80
N TYR A 824 14.76 -17.90 20.26
CA TYR A 824 14.98 -18.22 18.85
C TYR A 824 13.82 -19.03 18.28
N LEU A 825 13.49 -18.77 17.00
CA LEU A 825 12.62 -19.60 16.19
C LEU A 825 13.47 -20.39 15.18
N TRP A 826 13.46 -21.71 15.34
CA TRP A 826 14.12 -22.67 14.44
C TRP A 826 13.08 -23.20 13.44
N THR A 827 13.21 -22.82 12.17
CA THR A 827 12.39 -23.34 11.07
C THR A 827 13.11 -24.52 10.43
N CYS A 828 12.52 -25.71 10.52
CA CYS A 828 13.15 -26.98 10.13
C CYS A 828 12.32 -27.76 9.10
N THR A 829 12.92 -28.74 8.44
CA THR A 829 12.24 -29.74 7.61
C THR A 829 12.75 -31.15 7.90
N GLN A 830 11.95 -32.18 7.62
CA GLN A 830 12.40 -33.58 7.59
C GLN A 830 12.78 -34.06 6.17
N ASP A 831 12.43 -33.30 5.12
CA ASP A 831 12.87 -33.55 3.75
C ASP A 831 14.27 -32.96 3.51
N ARG A 832 15.22 -33.84 3.19
CA ARG A 832 16.62 -33.50 2.96
C ARG A 832 16.89 -32.88 1.57
N THR A 833 15.98 -33.02 0.62
CA THR A 833 16.09 -32.42 -0.72
C THR A 833 15.79 -30.93 -0.68
N PHE A 834 14.77 -30.54 0.11
CA PHE A 834 14.30 -29.18 0.26
C PHE A 834 15.39 -28.20 0.72
N SER A 835 16.30 -28.63 1.62
CA SER A 835 17.37 -27.76 2.13
C SER A 835 18.52 -27.50 1.16
N GLN A 836 18.64 -28.26 0.06
CA GLN A 836 19.77 -28.10 -0.88
C GLN A 836 19.52 -27.02 -1.92
N HIS A 837 18.30 -26.92 -2.46
CA HIS A 837 17.97 -25.92 -3.49
C HIS A 837 18.15 -24.46 -3.05
N GLN A 838 18.06 -24.17 -1.75
CA GLN A 838 18.20 -22.82 -1.21
C GLN A 838 19.65 -22.32 -1.10
N MET A 839 20.66 -23.21 -1.25
CA MET A 839 22.07 -22.81 -1.20
C MET A 839 22.59 -22.18 -2.50
N TRP A 840 21.94 -22.40 -3.64
CA TRP A 840 22.39 -21.90 -4.95
C TRP A 840 21.81 -20.54 -5.35
N SER A 841 20.86 -19.99 -4.59
CA SER A 841 20.23 -18.70 -4.89
C SER A 841 20.92 -17.47 -4.27
N GLN A 842 21.98 -17.63 -3.46
CA GLN A 842 22.67 -16.52 -2.78
C GLN A 842 23.93 -15.98 -3.51
N GLY A 843 24.12 -16.28 -4.80
CA GLY A 843 25.44 -16.19 -5.44
C GLY A 843 25.55 -15.67 -6.87
N TYR A 844 24.85 -14.59 -7.26
CA TYR A 844 25.09 -13.92 -8.55
C TYR A 844 25.15 -12.39 -8.46
N SER A 845 26.37 -11.87 -8.26
CA SER A 845 26.72 -10.48 -8.59
C SER A 845 28.14 -10.44 -9.17
N SER A 846 28.24 -10.57 -10.49
CA SER A 846 29.44 -10.29 -11.30
C SER A 846 29.03 -10.08 -12.75
N GLY A 847 29.66 -9.13 -13.44
CA GLY A 847 29.37 -8.83 -14.85
C GLY A 847 29.93 -9.89 -15.84
N PRO A 848 29.54 -9.83 -17.12
CA PRO A 848 29.89 -10.84 -18.11
C PRO A 848 31.38 -10.80 -18.51
N GLY A 849 32.10 -11.88 -18.25
CA GLY A 849 33.42 -12.18 -18.84
C GLY A 849 33.33 -13.33 -19.83
N MET A 850 33.69 -13.09 -21.09
CA MET A 850 33.70 -14.14 -22.12
C MET A 850 34.93 -15.06 -21.95
N VAL A 851 34.71 -16.37 -21.81
CA VAL A 851 35.66 -17.40 -22.26
C VAL A 851 34.90 -18.49 -23.02
N SER A 852 35.57 -19.05 -24.03
CA SER A 852 35.01 -19.89 -25.10
C SER A 852 34.40 -21.23 -24.67
N SER A 853 33.35 -21.59 -25.42
CA SER A 853 32.95 -22.95 -25.80
C SER A 853 34.03 -24.04 -25.78
N LEU A 854 33.64 -25.24 -25.34
CA LEU A 854 34.15 -26.51 -25.85
C LEU A 854 33.03 -27.57 -25.85
N GLN A 855 32.96 -28.41 -26.88
CA GLN A 855 31.88 -29.39 -27.10
C GLN A 855 32.40 -30.84 -26.97
N SER A 856 31.60 -31.70 -26.34
CA SER A 856 31.55 -33.18 -26.46
C SER A 856 30.31 -33.59 -25.64
N TRP A 857 29.24 -34.25 -26.12
CA TRP A 857 29.01 -35.14 -27.27
C TRP A 857 29.72 -36.50 -27.20
N GLU A 858 28.96 -37.53 -27.64
CA GLU A 858 29.28 -38.98 -27.70
C GLU A 858 29.32 -39.74 -26.35
N TRP A 859 28.97 -41.05 -26.28
CA TRP A 859 27.77 -41.73 -26.82
C TRP A 859 27.60 -43.16 -26.22
N VAL A 860 26.35 -43.67 -26.27
CA VAL A 860 25.91 -45.07 -26.55
C VAL A 860 26.66 -46.29 -25.93
N LEU A 861 25.93 -47.00 -25.05
CA LEU A 861 25.82 -48.48 -24.83
C LEU A 861 27.06 -49.43 -24.68
N ASN A 862 26.78 -50.52 -23.95
CA ASN A 862 27.61 -51.71 -23.65
C ASN A 862 28.64 -51.54 -22.51
N GLY A 863 28.92 -52.56 -21.70
CA GLY A 863 28.40 -53.93 -21.67
C GLY A 863 28.75 -54.66 -20.35
N SER A 864 28.26 -55.89 -20.15
CA SER A 864 28.41 -56.65 -18.89
C SER A 864 29.75 -57.39 -18.75
N SER A 865 30.01 -57.89 -17.53
CA SER A 865 31.21 -58.63 -17.06
C SER A 865 32.48 -57.75 -16.89
N VAL A 866 33.38 -58.05 -15.93
CA VAL A 866 33.48 -59.23 -15.04
C VAL A 866 33.10 -58.88 -13.60
#